data_AF-I9UNM5-F1
#
_entry.id   AF-I9UNM5-F1
#
_cell.length_a   1.000
_cell.length_b   1.000
_cell.length_c   1.000
_cell.angle_alpha   90.00
_cell.angle_beta   90.00
_cell.angle_gamma   90.00
#
_symmetry.space_group_name_H-M   'P 1'
#
loop_
_entity.id
_entity.type
_entity.pdbx_description
1 polymer ?
#
loop_
_entity_poly.entity_id
_entity_poly.type
_entity_poly.pdbx_seq_one_letter_code
_entity_poly.pdbx_strand_id
1 'polypeptide(L)'
;MQQEDDLRALAKIMEFGRAVSIFLLVVHVYVYCYPSITSWNLNLEVINKIIMNFNNTTGIFNCVLWSKLAAILLLAVSCLGTKGVKGEKITRHKIYAALFAGCILFFLNWWILDLSLPHTAVTALYVFTLVSGYLCLLMAGLWMSRLYKHNLMEDVFNLENESFQQETRLMENEYSVNLPTKFQYQGKLNDGWINVVNPFRATIVLGTPGSGKSYAVVNNYIRQMISKGYSCYIYDYKFDDLSVIAYNTLLNNMDKYKVKPKFYVINFDDPRKSHRCNPINPEFMTDISDAYEASYTIMLNLNKTWIEKQGDFFVESPIILLAAIIWYLKIYKNGIYCTFPHAVELLNKPYSDLFTILTSYPELENYLSPFMDAWKSGAQDQLQGQIASAKIPLTRMISPQLYWVMTGNDFSLDINNPNEPKLLCVGNNPDRQNIYSAALGLYNSRIVKLINKKGQLKSTVIIDELPTIYFRGLDNLIATARSNKVAVCLGFQDFSQLNRDYGEKESKVVQNTVGNIFSGQVVGETARTLSERFGKVLQKRQSVSINRQDVSTSINTQLDSLIPASKIANLSQGTFVGAVSDNFGEKIDQKIFHAEITVDHAKVSAEEKVYKPIPVINEFRDNDGKDIMMQQIKRNYDQIKADAQVIVNTEMERIKSDPELCKRLGLENNLQEHNDKI
;
A
#
# COMPACT_ATOMS: atom_id res chain seq x y z
N MET A 1 -31.61 -24.97 -37.14
CA MET A 1 -32.34 -25.20 -38.41
C MET A 1 -32.72 -23.89 -39.09
N GLN A 2 -33.67 -23.09 -38.58
CA GLN A 2 -34.13 -21.86 -39.26
C GLN A 2 -33.00 -20.86 -39.55
N GLN A 3 -32.08 -20.66 -38.60
CA GLN A 3 -30.92 -19.77 -38.78
C GLN A 3 -29.85 -20.30 -39.76
N GLU A 4 -29.75 -21.61 -39.95
CA GLU A 4 -28.85 -22.21 -40.95
C GLU A 4 -29.43 -22.12 -42.36
N ASP A 5 -30.75 -22.27 -42.49
CA ASP A 5 -31.46 -22.07 -43.76
C ASP A 5 -31.41 -20.61 -44.21
N ASP A 6 -31.55 -19.65 -43.28
CA ASP A 6 -31.39 -18.21 -43.57
C ASP A 6 -29.97 -17.86 -44.03
N LEU A 7 -28.94 -18.46 -43.41
CA LEU A 7 -27.54 -18.28 -43.81
C LEU A 7 -27.24 -18.89 -45.19
N ARG A 8 -27.84 -20.06 -45.51
CA ARG A 8 -27.75 -20.67 -46.85
C ARG A 8 -28.48 -19.86 -47.90
N ALA A 9 -29.63 -19.28 -47.55
CA ALA A 9 -30.38 -18.38 -48.44
C ALA A 9 -29.56 -17.10 -48.74
N LEU A 10 -28.95 -16.49 -47.73
CA LEU A 10 -28.05 -15.34 -47.88
C LEU A 10 -26.84 -15.68 -48.76
N ALA A 11 -26.20 -16.84 -48.57
CA ALA A 11 -25.10 -17.31 -49.41
C ALA A 11 -25.50 -17.42 -50.90
N LYS A 12 -26.66 -18.02 -51.17
CA LYS A 12 -27.21 -18.11 -52.54
C LYS A 12 -27.52 -16.74 -53.15
N ILE A 13 -28.08 -15.81 -52.37
CA ILE A 13 -28.35 -14.44 -52.83
C ILE A 13 -27.05 -13.71 -53.21
N MET A 14 -25.97 -13.93 -52.47
CA MET A 14 -24.67 -13.32 -52.77
C MET A 14 -24.00 -13.92 -54.01
N GLU A 15 -24.07 -15.25 -54.18
CA GLU A 15 -23.62 -15.92 -55.41
C GLU A 15 -24.42 -15.44 -56.62
N PHE A 16 -25.74 -15.28 -56.46
CA PHE A 16 -26.60 -14.71 -57.48
C PHE A 16 -26.21 -13.27 -57.82
N GLY A 17 -25.94 -12.40 -56.83
CA GLY A 17 -25.46 -11.04 -57.06
C GLY A 17 -24.16 -10.98 -57.87
N ARG A 18 -23.23 -11.92 -57.62
CA ARG A 18 -22.00 -12.06 -58.42
C ARG A 18 -22.29 -12.53 -59.84
N ALA A 19 -23.19 -13.48 -60.03
CA ALA A 19 -23.59 -13.94 -61.36
C ALA A 19 -24.23 -12.81 -62.18
N VAL A 20 -25.09 -12.00 -61.56
CA VAL A 20 -25.71 -10.82 -62.19
C VAL A 20 -24.65 -9.76 -62.53
N SER A 21 -23.66 -9.54 -61.67
CA SER A 21 -22.52 -8.64 -61.95
C SER A 21 -21.73 -9.09 -63.19
N ILE A 22 -21.38 -10.37 -63.29
CA ILE A 22 -20.69 -10.95 -64.45
C ILE A 22 -21.55 -10.84 -65.71
N PHE A 23 -22.85 -11.16 -65.60
CA PHE A 23 -23.78 -11.03 -66.72
C PHE A 23 -23.83 -9.60 -67.25
N LEU A 24 -23.89 -8.60 -66.36
CA LEU A 24 -23.87 -7.19 -66.75
C LEU A 24 -22.57 -6.81 -67.48
N LEU A 25 -21.43 -7.40 -67.12
CA LEU A 25 -20.16 -7.23 -67.85
C LEU A 25 -20.17 -7.88 -69.23
N VAL A 26 -20.82 -9.03 -69.38
CA VAL A 26 -20.98 -9.66 -70.70
C VAL A 26 -21.84 -8.78 -71.60
N VAL A 27 -22.95 -8.23 -71.09
CA VAL A 27 -23.79 -7.27 -71.83
C VAL A 27 -23.01 -5.98 -72.13
N HIS A 28 -22.19 -5.51 -71.20
CA HIS A 28 -21.31 -4.36 -71.40
C HIS A 28 -20.35 -4.57 -72.58
N VAL A 29 -19.69 -5.73 -72.65
CA VAL A 29 -18.83 -6.08 -73.79
C VAL A 29 -19.64 -6.17 -75.09
N TYR A 30 -20.84 -6.76 -75.04
CA TYR A 30 -21.72 -6.86 -76.21
C TYR A 30 -22.10 -5.48 -76.79
N VAL A 31 -22.40 -4.51 -75.92
CA VAL A 31 -22.80 -3.14 -76.33
C VAL A 31 -21.60 -2.34 -76.82
N TYR A 32 -20.52 -2.26 -76.04
CA TYR A 32 -19.40 -1.37 -76.35
C TYR A 32 -18.39 -1.95 -77.37
N CYS A 33 -18.42 -3.26 -77.61
CA CYS A 33 -17.60 -3.92 -78.64
C CYS A 33 -18.43 -4.43 -79.83
N TYR A 34 -19.62 -3.85 -80.08
CA TYR A 34 -20.58 -4.28 -81.10
C TYR A 34 -20.02 -4.47 -82.53
N PRO A 35 -19.07 -3.64 -83.03
CA PRO A 35 -18.45 -3.86 -84.33
C PRO A 35 -17.72 -5.21 -84.45
N SER A 36 -17.16 -5.72 -83.35
CA SER A 36 -16.52 -7.05 -83.33
C SER A 36 -17.55 -8.17 -83.21
N ILE A 37 -18.61 -7.97 -82.42
CA ILE A 37 -19.72 -8.92 -82.30
C ILE A 37 -20.40 -9.18 -83.65
N THR A 38 -20.62 -8.13 -84.43
CA THR A 38 -21.15 -8.23 -85.80
C THR A 38 -20.16 -8.92 -86.75
N SER A 39 -18.86 -8.61 -86.66
CA SER A 39 -17.83 -9.31 -87.46
C SER A 39 -17.72 -10.81 -87.18
N TRP A 40 -18.12 -11.25 -85.98
CA TRP A 40 -18.11 -12.64 -85.55
C TRP A 40 -19.46 -13.36 -85.78
N ASN A 41 -20.45 -12.71 -86.40
CA ASN A 41 -21.83 -13.22 -86.57
C ASN A 41 -22.50 -13.62 -85.24
N LEU A 42 -22.16 -12.94 -84.15
CA LEU A 42 -22.76 -13.17 -82.82
C LEU A 42 -23.92 -12.20 -82.52
N ASN A 43 -24.32 -11.39 -83.51
CA ASN A 43 -25.41 -10.42 -83.39
C ASN A 43 -26.77 -11.12 -83.61
N LEU A 44 -27.55 -11.28 -82.53
CA LEU A 44 -28.91 -11.79 -82.61
C LEU A 44 -29.90 -10.62 -82.54
N GLU A 45 -30.80 -10.52 -83.53
CA GLU A 45 -31.79 -9.43 -83.60
C GLU A 45 -32.66 -9.32 -82.34
N VAL A 46 -33.02 -10.48 -81.78
CA VAL A 46 -33.79 -10.56 -80.52
C VAL A 46 -33.03 -9.93 -79.36
N ILE A 47 -31.72 -10.22 -79.24
CA ILE A 47 -30.87 -9.67 -78.17
C ILE A 47 -30.70 -8.16 -78.34
N ASN A 48 -30.50 -7.68 -79.57
CA ASN A 48 -30.39 -6.25 -79.86
C ASN A 48 -31.65 -5.49 -79.42
N LYS A 49 -32.83 -6.02 -79.75
CA LYS A 49 -34.12 -5.41 -79.37
C LYS A 49 -34.32 -5.38 -77.85
N ILE A 50 -33.95 -6.46 -77.16
CA ILE A 50 -34.04 -6.54 -75.69
C ILE A 50 -33.10 -5.51 -75.04
N ILE A 51 -31.84 -5.45 -75.46
CA ILE A 51 -30.85 -4.54 -74.88
C ILE A 51 -31.22 -3.08 -75.17
N MET A 52 -31.68 -2.75 -76.37
CA MET A 52 -32.14 -1.38 -76.70
C MET A 52 -33.34 -0.96 -75.85
N ASN A 53 -34.36 -1.82 -75.71
CA ASN A 53 -35.52 -1.52 -74.87
C ASN A 53 -35.13 -1.38 -73.39
N PHE A 54 -34.22 -2.23 -72.91
CA PHE A 54 -33.70 -2.15 -71.55
C PHE A 54 -32.89 -0.85 -71.33
N ASN A 55 -32.05 -0.45 -72.29
CA ASN A 55 -31.29 0.79 -72.20
C ASN A 55 -32.18 2.03 -72.29
N ASN A 56 -33.24 2.02 -73.11
CA ASN A 56 -34.19 3.13 -73.19
C ASN A 56 -34.90 3.39 -71.84
N THR A 57 -35.13 2.33 -71.06
CA THR A 57 -35.77 2.44 -69.74
C THR A 57 -34.78 2.78 -68.62
N THR A 58 -33.55 2.25 -68.67
CA THR A 58 -32.58 2.35 -67.56
C THR A 58 -31.44 3.35 -67.78
N GLY A 59 -31.10 3.68 -69.02
CA GLY A 59 -29.98 4.55 -69.40
C GLY A 59 -28.58 4.03 -69.03
N ILE A 60 -28.46 2.79 -68.58
CA ILE A 60 -27.24 2.26 -67.96
C ILE A 60 -26.07 2.08 -68.95
N PHE A 61 -26.36 1.98 -70.25
CA PHE A 61 -25.37 1.90 -71.32
C PHE A 61 -25.20 3.22 -72.08
N ASN A 62 -25.74 4.34 -71.58
CA ASN A 62 -25.50 5.67 -72.15
C ASN A 62 -24.07 6.18 -71.89
N CYS A 63 -23.40 5.64 -70.87
CA CYS A 63 -22.01 5.93 -70.56
C CYS A 63 -21.33 4.66 -70.05
N VAL A 64 -20.11 4.40 -70.52
CA VAL A 64 -19.28 3.24 -70.13
C VAL A 64 -19.12 3.12 -68.61
N LEU A 65 -19.16 4.26 -67.92
CA LEU A 65 -19.02 4.32 -66.47
C LEU A 65 -20.23 3.74 -65.72
N TRP A 66 -21.47 3.96 -66.21
CA TRP A 66 -22.69 3.57 -65.49
C TRP A 66 -22.85 2.06 -65.38
N SER A 67 -22.66 1.34 -66.48
CA SER A 67 -22.66 -0.12 -66.51
C SER A 67 -21.52 -0.71 -65.67
N LYS A 68 -20.33 -0.11 -65.69
CA LYS A 68 -19.21 -0.52 -64.82
C LYS A 68 -19.50 -0.32 -63.34
N LEU A 69 -20.08 0.83 -62.96
CA LEU A 69 -20.47 1.12 -61.58
C LEU A 69 -21.55 0.15 -61.09
N ALA A 70 -22.54 -0.16 -61.91
CA ALA A 70 -23.58 -1.14 -61.55
C ALA A 70 -23.01 -2.55 -61.37
N ALA A 71 -22.08 -2.98 -62.23
CA ALA A 71 -21.40 -4.27 -62.08
C ALA A 71 -20.61 -4.31 -60.76
N ILE A 72 -19.84 -3.26 -60.44
CA ILE A 72 -19.07 -3.20 -59.19
C ILE A 72 -19.97 -3.09 -57.96
N LEU A 73 -21.09 -2.38 -58.03
CA LEU A 73 -22.05 -2.30 -56.92
C LEU A 73 -22.54 -3.71 -56.54
N LEU A 74 -22.95 -4.50 -57.54
CA LEU A 74 -23.38 -5.89 -57.34
C LEU A 74 -22.23 -6.79 -56.85
N LEU A 75 -21.02 -6.57 -57.36
CA LEU A 75 -19.82 -7.26 -56.89
C LEU A 75 -19.53 -6.95 -55.42
N ALA A 76 -19.57 -5.67 -55.03
CA ALA A 76 -19.32 -5.21 -53.68
C ALA A 76 -20.33 -5.80 -52.69
N VAL A 77 -21.63 -5.77 -53.04
CA VAL A 77 -22.69 -6.41 -52.26
C VAL A 77 -22.44 -7.92 -52.14
N SER A 78 -22.01 -8.58 -53.21
CA SER A 78 -21.70 -10.03 -53.18
C SER A 78 -20.50 -10.38 -52.29
N CYS A 79 -19.57 -9.44 -52.05
CA CYS A 79 -18.39 -9.67 -51.21
C CYS A 79 -18.65 -9.46 -49.71
N LEU A 80 -19.74 -8.78 -49.33
CA LEU A 80 -20.01 -8.43 -47.93
C LEU A 80 -20.32 -9.64 -47.03
N GLY A 81 -20.83 -10.75 -47.56
CA GLY A 81 -21.16 -11.93 -46.75
C GLY A 81 -20.55 -13.24 -47.22
N THR A 82 -19.53 -13.20 -48.10
CA THR A 82 -18.74 -14.40 -48.43
C THR A 82 -17.91 -14.83 -47.23
N LYS A 83 -18.23 -16.00 -46.66
CA LYS A 83 -17.42 -16.63 -45.60
C LYS A 83 -16.09 -17.12 -46.20
N GLY A 84 -14.99 -16.47 -45.86
CA GLY A 84 -13.65 -16.89 -46.27
C GLY A 84 -13.16 -18.13 -45.51
N VAL A 85 -12.70 -19.14 -46.24
CA VAL A 85 -11.97 -20.30 -45.69
C VAL A 85 -10.58 -19.84 -45.21
N LYS A 86 -10.16 -20.33 -44.04
CA LYS A 86 -8.86 -20.01 -43.43
C LYS A 86 -7.70 -20.51 -44.29
N GLY A 87 -6.74 -19.62 -44.52
CA GLY A 87 -5.42 -19.94 -45.04
C GLY A 87 -4.91 -18.86 -45.98
N GLU A 88 -4.34 -17.79 -45.44
CA GLU A 88 -3.20 -17.04 -46.02
C GLU A 88 -2.86 -15.79 -45.20
N LYS A 89 -1.56 -15.47 -45.10
CA LYS A 89 -1.03 -14.22 -44.53
C LYS A 89 -1.34 -13.04 -45.47
N ILE A 90 -2.58 -12.58 -45.46
CA ILE A 90 -3.02 -11.40 -46.21
C ILE A 90 -2.64 -10.15 -45.41
N THR A 91 -1.79 -9.30 -45.96
CA THR A 91 -1.37 -8.02 -45.36
C THR A 91 -2.20 -6.86 -45.93
N ARG A 92 -2.41 -5.79 -45.15
CA ARG A 92 -3.13 -4.57 -45.61
C ARG A 92 -2.58 -4.04 -46.95
N HIS A 93 -1.27 -4.12 -47.14
CA HIS A 93 -0.59 -3.72 -48.39
C HIS A 93 -1.06 -4.51 -49.62
N LYS A 94 -1.27 -5.83 -49.50
CA LYS A 94 -1.77 -6.66 -50.63
C LYS A 94 -3.20 -6.27 -51.03
N ILE A 95 -4.05 -5.93 -50.05
CA ILE A 95 -5.42 -5.49 -50.30
C ILE A 95 -5.43 -4.17 -51.06
N TYR A 96 -4.66 -3.17 -50.60
CA TYR A 96 -4.56 -1.89 -51.29
C TYR A 96 -3.96 -2.03 -52.70
N ALA A 97 -2.94 -2.88 -52.88
CA ALA A 97 -2.34 -3.13 -54.19
C ALA A 97 -3.34 -3.74 -55.18
N ALA A 98 -4.10 -4.77 -54.77
CA ALA A 98 -5.12 -5.39 -55.61
C ALA A 98 -6.29 -4.44 -55.91
N LEU A 99 -6.72 -3.65 -54.92
CA LEU A 99 -7.77 -2.65 -55.12
C LEU A 99 -7.33 -1.57 -56.11
N PHE A 100 -6.11 -1.05 -55.95
CA PHE A 100 -5.55 -0.02 -56.83
C PHE A 100 -5.36 -0.52 -58.26
N ALA A 101 -4.73 -1.69 -58.44
CA ALA A 101 -4.57 -2.32 -59.75
C ALA A 101 -5.92 -2.64 -60.40
N GLY A 102 -6.88 -3.14 -59.61
CA GLY A 102 -8.25 -3.42 -60.07
C GLY A 102 -8.99 -2.18 -60.55
N CYS A 103 -8.94 -1.08 -59.78
CA CYS A 103 -9.55 0.19 -60.16
C CYS A 103 -8.94 0.77 -61.44
N ILE A 104 -7.61 0.74 -61.58
CA ILE A 104 -6.93 1.22 -62.80
C ILE A 104 -7.36 0.40 -64.01
N LEU A 105 -7.22 -0.92 -63.96
CA LEU A 105 -7.51 -1.79 -65.10
C LEU A 105 -8.99 -1.77 -65.49
N PHE A 106 -9.90 -1.61 -64.53
CA PHE A 106 -11.34 -1.67 -64.78
C PHE A 106 -11.95 -0.32 -65.21
N PHE A 107 -11.56 0.80 -64.58
CA PHE A 107 -12.15 2.10 -64.89
C PHE A 107 -11.37 2.89 -65.94
N LEU A 108 -10.04 2.89 -65.91
CA LEU A 108 -9.18 3.72 -66.78
C LEU A 108 -8.89 3.09 -68.14
N ASN A 109 -9.75 2.18 -68.63
CA ASN A 109 -9.53 1.44 -69.87
C ASN A 109 -10.44 1.91 -71.04
N TRP A 110 -11.13 3.07 -70.90
CA TRP A 110 -12.06 3.58 -71.93
C TRP A 110 -11.36 3.93 -73.26
N TRP A 111 -10.17 4.52 -73.18
CA TRP A 111 -9.40 5.00 -74.34
C TRP A 111 -8.96 3.87 -75.27
N ILE A 112 -8.98 2.61 -74.80
CA ILE A 112 -8.70 1.43 -75.62
C ILE A 112 -9.73 1.31 -76.75
N LEU A 113 -10.99 1.69 -76.50
CA LEU A 113 -12.07 1.62 -77.49
C LEU A 113 -11.86 2.58 -78.67
N ASP A 114 -11.07 3.65 -78.47
CA ASP A 114 -10.80 4.69 -79.47
C ASP A 114 -9.49 4.46 -80.25
N LEU A 115 -8.78 3.34 -80.00
CA LEU A 115 -7.53 3.03 -80.69
C LEU A 115 -7.77 2.70 -82.17
N SER A 116 -6.92 3.23 -83.05
CA SER A 116 -6.93 2.98 -84.50
C SER A 116 -6.37 1.60 -84.89
N LEU A 117 -6.77 0.55 -84.17
CA LEU A 117 -6.42 -0.85 -84.43
C LEU A 117 -7.63 -1.60 -85.02
N PRO A 118 -7.43 -2.79 -85.62
CA PRO A 118 -8.55 -3.64 -86.02
C PRO A 118 -9.50 -3.87 -84.84
N HIS A 119 -10.82 -3.79 -85.08
CA HIS A 119 -11.84 -3.89 -84.03
C HIS A 119 -11.69 -5.16 -83.16
N THR A 120 -11.23 -6.26 -83.75
CA THR A 120 -10.94 -7.52 -83.06
C THR A 120 -9.82 -7.38 -82.03
N ALA A 121 -8.74 -6.66 -82.35
CA ALA A 121 -7.63 -6.40 -81.44
C ALA A 121 -8.03 -5.44 -80.31
N VAL A 122 -8.79 -4.38 -80.63
CA VAL A 122 -9.36 -3.45 -79.65
C VAL A 122 -10.24 -4.19 -78.63
N THR A 123 -11.14 -5.05 -79.12
CA THR A 123 -12.04 -5.85 -78.28
C THR A 123 -11.27 -6.80 -77.37
N ALA A 124 -10.26 -7.51 -77.89
CA ALA A 124 -9.45 -8.42 -77.09
C ALA A 124 -8.71 -7.71 -75.95
N LEU A 125 -8.07 -6.56 -76.24
CA LEU A 125 -7.32 -5.78 -75.27
C LEU A 125 -8.24 -5.13 -74.22
N TYR A 126 -9.41 -4.66 -74.64
CA TYR A 126 -10.43 -4.11 -73.74
C TYR A 126 -11.02 -5.17 -72.80
N VAL A 127 -11.37 -6.35 -73.33
CA VAL A 127 -11.88 -7.47 -72.51
C VAL A 127 -10.82 -7.96 -71.53
N PHE A 128 -9.55 -8.07 -71.96
CA PHE A 128 -8.46 -8.50 -71.09
C PHE A 128 -8.27 -7.57 -69.88
N THR A 129 -8.24 -6.25 -70.11
CA THR A 129 -8.13 -5.26 -69.02
C THR A 129 -9.36 -5.25 -68.12
N LEU A 130 -10.56 -5.36 -68.70
CA LEU A 130 -11.83 -5.43 -67.96
C LEU A 130 -11.90 -6.65 -67.03
N VAL A 131 -11.57 -7.84 -67.54
CA VAL A 131 -11.57 -9.09 -66.77
C VAL A 131 -10.49 -9.08 -65.69
N SER A 132 -9.27 -8.66 -66.03
CA SER A 132 -8.17 -8.57 -65.07
C SER A 132 -8.49 -7.58 -63.94
N GLY A 133 -9.07 -6.43 -64.28
CA GLY A 133 -9.53 -5.44 -63.31
C GLY A 133 -10.64 -5.98 -62.40
N TYR A 134 -11.64 -6.66 -62.97
CA TYR A 134 -12.74 -7.26 -62.22
C TYR A 134 -12.25 -8.34 -61.23
N LEU A 135 -11.33 -9.22 -61.67
CA LEU A 135 -10.76 -10.25 -60.80
C LEU A 135 -9.94 -9.65 -59.65
N CYS A 136 -9.17 -8.59 -59.90
CA CYS A 136 -8.44 -7.88 -58.85
C CYS A 136 -9.38 -7.25 -57.82
N LEU A 137 -10.48 -6.62 -58.26
CA LEU A 137 -11.50 -6.05 -57.37
C LEU A 137 -12.24 -7.12 -56.56
N LEU A 138 -12.56 -8.27 -57.17
CA LEU A 138 -13.12 -9.42 -56.47
C LEU A 138 -12.17 -9.94 -55.39
N MET A 139 -10.88 -10.11 -55.71
CA MET A 139 -9.88 -10.52 -54.71
C MET A 139 -9.76 -9.50 -53.57
N ALA A 140 -9.72 -8.20 -53.87
CA ALA A 140 -9.64 -7.15 -52.85
C ALA A 140 -10.87 -7.16 -51.93
N GLY A 141 -12.09 -7.30 -52.49
CA GLY A 141 -13.33 -7.39 -51.72
C GLY A 141 -13.38 -8.61 -50.81
N LEU A 142 -12.97 -9.78 -51.31
CA LEU A 142 -12.88 -11.01 -50.52
C LEU A 142 -11.84 -10.91 -49.39
N TRP A 143 -10.72 -10.24 -49.62
CA TRP A 143 -9.70 -10.03 -48.59
C TRP A 143 -10.10 -9.01 -47.54
N MET A 144 -10.77 -7.92 -47.94
CA MET A 144 -11.26 -6.88 -47.02
C MET A 144 -12.30 -7.43 -46.04
N SER A 145 -13.21 -8.28 -46.52
CA SER A 145 -14.19 -8.99 -45.70
C SER A 145 -13.55 -9.91 -44.63
N ARG A 146 -12.34 -10.43 -44.88
CA ARG A 146 -11.61 -11.30 -43.95
C ARG A 146 -10.89 -10.54 -42.83
N LEU A 147 -10.44 -9.30 -43.07
CA LEU A 147 -9.68 -8.51 -42.09
C LEU A 147 -10.56 -7.97 -40.95
N TYR A 148 -11.87 -7.90 -41.16
CA TYR A 148 -12.82 -7.27 -40.24
C TYR A 148 -13.18 -8.14 -39.01
N LYS A 149 -12.61 -9.34 -38.86
CA LYS A 149 -12.81 -10.19 -37.67
C LYS A 149 -11.67 -10.01 -36.67
N HIS A 150 -12.01 -9.49 -35.48
CA HIS A 150 -11.11 -9.20 -34.36
C HIS A 150 -10.22 -10.39 -33.96
N ASN A 151 -8.92 -10.11 -33.73
CA ASN A 151 -7.98 -11.04 -33.12
C ASN A 151 -8.08 -10.96 -31.60
N LEU A 152 -8.37 -12.09 -30.95
CA LEU A 152 -8.46 -12.18 -29.49
C LEU A 152 -7.12 -12.36 -28.76
N MET A 153 -6.03 -12.56 -29.50
CA MET A 153 -4.72 -12.91 -28.93
C MET A 153 -3.84 -11.68 -28.60
N GLU A 154 -4.38 -10.46 -28.67
CA GLU A 154 -3.59 -9.25 -28.43
C GLU A 154 -3.45 -8.91 -26.92
N ASP A 155 -4.41 -9.30 -26.07
CA ASP A 155 -4.38 -9.04 -24.61
C ASP A 155 -4.47 -10.33 -23.77
N VAL A 156 -3.38 -11.12 -23.77
CA VAL A 156 -3.29 -12.40 -23.05
C VAL A 156 -3.37 -12.23 -21.52
N PHE A 157 -2.97 -11.07 -21.02
CA PHE A 157 -2.93 -10.75 -19.58
C PHE A 157 -4.15 -9.94 -19.10
N ASN A 158 -5.16 -9.77 -19.96
CA ASN A 158 -6.41 -9.09 -19.64
C ASN A 158 -6.19 -7.67 -19.08
N LEU A 159 -5.11 -7.00 -19.51
CA LEU A 159 -4.68 -5.69 -19.02
C LEU A 159 -5.74 -4.63 -19.29
N GLU A 160 -6.43 -4.70 -20.41
CA GLU A 160 -7.42 -3.70 -20.80
C GLU A 160 -8.69 -3.82 -19.95
N ASN A 161 -9.19 -5.03 -19.73
CA ASN A 161 -10.39 -5.28 -18.91
C ASN A 161 -10.14 -5.05 -17.41
N GLU A 162 -8.91 -5.23 -16.95
CA GLU A 162 -8.50 -4.94 -15.56
C GLU A 162 -8.10 -3.48 -15.36
N SER A 163 -7.98 -2.69 -16.42
CA SER A 163 -7.71 -1.25 -16.32
C SER A 163 -8.98 -0.48 -15.94
N PHE A 164 -8.87 0.46 -15.01
CA PHE A 164 -9.98 1.29 -14.57
C PHE A 164 -9.55 2.75 -14.36
N GLN A 165 -10.51 3.66 -14.50
CA GLN A 165 -10.27 5.09 -14.28
C GLN A 165 -9.93 5.34 -12.81
N GLN A 166 -8.92 6.17 -12.57
CA GLN A 166 -8.50 6.57 -11.22
C GLN A 166 -8.72 8.07 -11.02
N GLU A 167 -8.58 8.55 -9.79
CA GLU A 167 -8.76 9.96 -9.47
C GLU A 167 -7.63 10.79 -10.13
N THR A 168 -8.03 11.83 -10.85
CA THR A 168 -7.10 12.69 -11.62
C THR A 168 -7.00 14.09 -11.02
N ARG A 169 -7.93 14.45 -10.12
CA ARG A 169 -7.91 15.75 -9.45
C ARG A 169 -7.01 15.68 -8.24
N LEU A 170 -6.17 16.70 -8.07
CA LEU A 170 -5.48 16.97 -6.82
C LEU A 170 -6.47 17.56 -5.80
N MET A 171 -6.66 16.90 -4.66
CA MET A 171 -7.57 17.33 -3.59
C MET A 171 -6.78 17.69 -2.32
N GLU A 172 -6.30 18.93 -2.26
CA GLU A 172 -5.53 19.43 -1.11
C GLU A 172 -6.42 20.11 -0.07
N ASN A 173 -6.11 19.83 1.19
CA ASN A 173 -6.68 20.44 2.37
C ASN A 173 -5.61 20.55 3.49
N GLU A 174 -6.00 21.11 4.63
CA GLU A 174 -5.12 21.33 5.79
C GLU A 174 -4.42 20.07 6.33
N TYR A 175 -5.00 18.89 6.11
CA TYR A 175 -4.61 17.62 6.72
C TYR A 175 -4.08 16.58 5.72
N SER A 176 -4.44 16.74 4.45
CA SER A 176 -4.32 15.71 3.41
C SER A 176 -2.88 15.27 3.13
N VAL A 177 -2.73 14.08 2.57
CA VAL A 177 -1.49 13.66 1.90
C VAL A 177 -1.83 13.31 0.46
N ASN A 178 -1.11 13.89 -0.49
CA ASN A 178 -1.39 13.77 -1.91
C ASN A 178 -0.18 13.19 -2.63
N LEU A 179 -0.36 12.05 -3.30
CA LEU A 179 0.72 11.34 -3.98
C LEU A 179 0.45 11.36 -5.49
N PRO A 180 1.34 11.94 -6.31
CA PRO A 180 1.18 11.92 -7.75
C PRO A 180 1.40 10.50 -8.28
N THR A 181 0.60 10.11 -9.27
CA THR A 181 0.62 8.75 -9.81
C THR A 181 0.58 8.71 -11.33
N LYS A 182 1.01 7.57 -11.88
CA LYS A 182 0.79 7.18 -13.27
C LYS A 182 0.05 5.86 -13.32
N PHE A 183 -1.00 5.80 -14.13
CA PHE A 183 -1.82 4.61 -14.27
C PHE A 183 -2.20 4.33 -15.72
N GLN A 184 -2.40 3.05 -16.04
CA GLN A 184 -2.84 2.63 -17.36
C GLN A 184 -4.37 2.54 -17.41
N TYR A 185 -4.97 3.17 -18.42
CA TYR A 185 -6.41 3.07 -18.69
C TYR A 185 -6.67 3.17 -20.19
N GLN A 186 -7.45 2.25 -20.74
CA GLN A 186 -7.79 2.18 -22.17
C GLN A 186 -6.55 2.23 -23.09
N GLY A 187 -5.52 1.45 -22.75
CA GLY A 187 -4.27 1.37 -23.51
C GLY A 187 -3.37 2.61 -23.44
N LYS A 188 -3.72 3.63 -22.64
CA LYS A 188 -2.92 4.85 -22.46
C LYS A 188 -2.40 4.98 -21.03
N LEU A 189 -1.24 5.58 -20.89
CA LEU A 189 -0.71 6.01 -19.59
C LEU A 189 -1.30 7.39 -19.26
N ASN A 190 -1.87 7.53 -18.07
CA ASN A 190 -2.51 8.75 -17.59
C ASN A 190 -1.86 9.18 -16.27
N ASP A 191 -1.79 10.49 -16.06
CA ASP A 191 -1.38 11.06 -14.78
C ASP A 191 -2.59 11.12 -13.83
N GLY A 192 -2.35 10.90 -12.55
CA GLY A 192 -3.38 10.87 -11.52
C GLY A 192 -2.86 11.24 -10.13
N TRP A 193 -3.74 11.11 -9.14
CA TRP A 193 -3.44 11.42 -7.75
C TRP A 193 -4.09 10.43 -6.80
N ILE A 194 -3.32 9.96 -5.82
CA ILE A 194 -3.88 9.33 -4.62
C ILE A 194 -4.04 10.42 -3.56
N ASN A 195 -5.28 10.77 -3.25
CA ASN A 195 -5.61 11.81 -2.28
C ASN A 195 -6.07 11.19 -0.97
N VAL A 196 -5.20 11.19 0.03
CA VAL A 196 -5.58 10.86 1.41
C VAL A 196 -6.11 12.12 2.07
N VAL A 197 -7.37 12.46 1.78
CA VAL A 197 -8.03 13.67 2.29
C VAL A 197 -8.26 13.62 3.81
N ASN A 198 -8.33 12.41 4.38
CA ASN A 198 -8.47 12.19 5.81
C ASN A 198 -7.44 11.17 6.34
N PRO A 199 -6.23 11.60 6.72
CA PRO A 199 -5.25 10.71 7.32
C PRO A 199 -5.61 10.28 8.75
N PHE A 200 -6.60 10.91 9.40
CA PHE A 200 -7.07 10.53 10.73
C PHE A 200 -7.90 9.25 10.74
N ARG A 201 -8.26 8.70 9.57
CA ARG A 201 -8.79 7.34 9.43
C ARG A 201 -7.69 6.26 9.42
N ALA A 202 -6.48 6.63 9.81
CA ALA A 202 -5.27 5.84 9.74
C ALA A 202 -4.93 5.38 8.32
N THR A 203 -3.67 5.00 8.13
CA THR A 203 -3.12 4.51 6.87
C THR A 203 -2.28 3.29 7.17
N ILE A 204 -2.52 2.20 6.45
CA ILE A 204 -1.62 1.05 6.41
C ILE A 204 -0.88 1.05 5.08
N VAL A 205 0.42 0.78 5.12
CA VAL A 205 1.28 0.58 3.96
C VAL A 205 1.90 -0.81 4.02
N LEU A 206 1.43 -1.69 3.16
CA LEU A 206 1.88 -3.07 3.00
C LEU A 206 2.91 -3.18 1.89
N GLY A 207 3.82 -4.14 2.03
CA GLY A 207 4.72 -4.50 0.94
C GLY A 207 5.96 -5.22 1.43
N THR A 208 6.39 -6.24 0.69
CA THR A 208 7.65 -6.94 0.91
C THR A 208 8.84 -5.97 0.84
N PRO A 209 10.00 -6.30 1.45
CA PRO A 209 11.20 -5.49 1.32
C PRO A 209 11.54 -5.21 -0.14
N GLY A 210 11.83 -3.94 -0.47
CA GLY A 210 12.11 -3.51 -1.84
C GLY A 210 10.88 -3.10 -2.67
N SER A 211 9.64 -3.27 -2.16
CA SER A 211 8.41 -2.81 -2.83
C SER A 211 8.31 -1.28 -3.02
N GLY A 212 9.11 -0.51 -2.27
CA GLY A 212 9.09 0.96 -2.29
C GLY A 212 8.24 1.60 -1.20
N LYS A 213 7.74 0.85 -0.21
CA LYS A 213 6.93 1.32 0.93
C LYS A 213 7.42 2.65 1.53
N SER A 214 8.67 2.66 2.01
CA SER A 214 9.21 3.81 2.73
C SER A 214 9.45 4.99 1.79
N TYR A 215 10.11 4.75 0.66
CA TYR A 215 10.44 5.79 -0.32
C TYR A 215 9.22 6.45 -0.98
N ALA A 216 8.23 5.65 -1.39
CA ALA A 216 7.06 6.16 -2.12
C ALA A 216 5.97 6.72 -1.21
N VAL A 217 5.74 6.13 -0.04
CA VAL A 217 4.60 6.51 0.84
C VAL A 217 5.09 7.16 2.13
N VAL A 218 5.89 6.46 2.94
CA VAL A 218 6.26 6.94 4.30
C VAL A 218 7.03 8.27 4.25
N ASN A 219 8.02 8.39 3.37
CA ASN A 219 8.81 9.60 3.20
C ASN A 219 7.94 10.78 2.76
N ASN A 220 6.97 10.54 1.86
CA ASN A 220 6.02 11.57 1.45
C ASN A 220 5.08 11.98 2.59
N TYR A 221 4.63 11.03 3.41
CA TYR A 221 3.89 11.33 4.63
C TYR A 221 4.69 12.23 5.57
N ILE A 222 5.95 11.90 5.88
CA ILE A 222 6.82 12.72 6.73
C ILE A 222 6.91 14.14 6.17
N ARG A 223 7.24 14.27 4.88
CA ARG A 223 7.40 15.56 4.20
C ARG A 223 6.14 16.41 4.28
N GLN A 224 5.01 15.85 3.89
CA GLN A 224 3.75 16.57 3.80
C GLN A 224 3.18 16.92 5.19
N MET A 225 3.23 16.00 6.15
CA MET A 225 2.76 16.25 7.51
C MET A 225 3.55 17.40 8.17
N ILE A 226 4.87 17.38 8.07
CA ILE A 226 5.71 18.47 8.62
C ILE A 226 5.43 19.78 7.88
N SER A 227 5.34 19.78 6.55
CA SER A 227 5.02 20.99 5.77
C SER A 227 3.64 21.58 6.08
N LYS A 228 2.72 20.76 6.62
CA LYS A 228 1.39 21.17 7.05
C LYS A 228 1.33 21.54 8.54
N GLY A 229 2.45 21.52 9.26
CA GLY A 229 2.52 21.95 10.66
C GLY A 229 2.07 20.89 11.67
N TYR A 230 2.26 19.61 11.36
CA TYR A 230 2.01 18.52 12.32
C TYR A 230 3.16 18.39 13.32
N SER A 231 2.86 18.08 14.59
CA SER A 231 3.85 17.42 15.44
C SER A 231 4.00 15.96 15.01
N CYS A 232 5.18 15.37 15.23
CA CYS A 232 5.45 14.04 14.70
C CYS A 232 6.06 13.14 15.77
N TYR A 233 5.55 11.92 15.85
CA TYR A 233 6.23 10.77 16.42
C TYR A 233 6.62 9.85 15.26
N ILE A 234 7.92 9.60 15.08
CA ILE A 234 8.46 8.79 13.99
C ILE A 234 9.27 7.66 14.61
N TYR A 235 8.81 6.43 14.42
CA TYR A 235 9.57 5.23 14.74
C TYR A 235 10.39 4.81 13.52
N ASP A 236 11.70 4.96 13.65
CA ASP A 236 12.70 4.73 12.62
C ASP A 236 13.41 3.41 12.88
N TYR A 237 12.95 2.34 12.22
CA TYR A 237 13.49 0.99 12.42
C TYR A 237 14.93 0.86 11.92
N LYS A 238 15.32 1.67 10.93
CA LYS A 238 16.66 1.71 10.32
C LYS A 238 17.28 3.08 10.54
N PHE A 239 17.37 3.48 11.81
CA PHE A 239 17.86 4.79 12.18
C PHE A 239 19.24 5.08 11.54
N ASP A 240 19.46 6.23 10.89
CA ASP A 240 18.67 7.47 10.89
C ASP A 240 17.89 7.78 9.59
N ASP A 241 17.55 6.76 8.79
CA ASP A 241 16.94 6.89 7.46
C ASP A 241 15.74 7.87 7.43
N LEU A 242 14.73 7.66 8.29
CA LEU A 242 13.54 8.52 8.34
C LEU A 242 13.80 9.80 9.15
N SER A 243 14.66 9.70 10.15
CA SER A 243 14.95 10.78 11.09
C SER A 243 15.68 11.95 10.41
N VAL A 244 16.60 11.67 9.49
CA VAL A 244 17.30 12.70 8.70
C VAL A 244 16.33 13.45 7.78
N ILE A 245 15.39 12.74 7.14
CA ILE A 245 14.35 13.35 6.29
C ILE A 245 13.46 14.27 7.14
N ALA A 246 13.02 13.79 8.31
CA ALA A 246 12.20 14.57 9.22
C ALA A 246 12.91 15.84 9.70
N TYR A 247 14.18 15.72 10.12
CA TYR A 247 14.99 16.85 10.58
C TYR A 247 15.14 17.92 9.48
N ASN A 248 15.57 17.53 8.28
CA ASN A 248 15.78 18.47 7.18
C ASN A 248 14.48 19.08 6.67
N THR A 249 13.40 18.30 6.62
CA THR A 249 12.07 18.83 6.30
C THR A 249 11.66 19.87 7.33
N LEU A 250 11.87 19.62 8.63
CA LEU A 250 11.52 20.56 9.69
C LEU A 250 12.29 21.88 9.55
N LEU A 251 13.60 21.83 9.30
CA LEU A 251 14.42 23.03 9.11
C LEU A 251 13.85 23.98 8.04
N ASN A 252 13.28 23.43 6.98
CA ASN A 252 12.70 24.19 5.86
C ASN A 252 11.23 24.59 6.07
N ASN A 253 10.58 24.15 7.15
CA ASN A 253 9.14 24.35 7.40
C ASN A 253 8.84 24.91 8.80
N MET A 254 9.84 25.47 9.49
CA MET A 254 9.65 26.09 10.81
C MET A 254 8.63 27.24 10.81
N ASP A 255 8.42 27.89 9.67
CA ASP A 255 7.44 28.97 9.46
C ASP A 255 5.98 28.49 9.47
N LYS A 256 5.75 27.17 9.32
CA LYS A 256 4.41 26.56 9.28
C LYS A 256 3.79 26.39 10.66
N TYR A 257 4.55 26.64 11.72
CA TYR A 257 4.13 26.45 13.10
C TYR A 257 3.98 27.80 13.81
N LYS A 258 2.88 27.94 14.57
CA LYS A 258 2.68 29.13 15.43
C LYS A 258 3.79 29.28 16.47
N VAL A 259 4.21 28.17 17.05
CA VAL A 259 5.38 28.07 17.93
C VAL A 259 6.37 27.15 17.25
N LYS A 260 7.62 27.60 17.08
CA LYS A 260 8.66 26.80 16.40
C LYS A 260 8.89 25.48 17.15
N PRO A 261 8.73 24.34 16.48
CA PRO A 261 8.89 23.05 17.13
C PRO A 261 10.36 22.74 17.40
N LYS A 262 10.60 21.94 18.43
CA LYS A 262 11.92 21.36 18.71
C LYS A 262 12.02 19.94 18.16
N PHE A 263 13.22 19.55 17.75
CA PHE A 263 13.52 18.21 17.24
C PHE A 263 14.22 17.39 18.33
N TYR A 264 13.63 16.25 18.69
CA TYR A 264 14.14 15.34 19.70
C TYR A 264 14.38 13.96 19.11
N VAL A 265 15.37 13.27 19.68
CA VAL A 265 15.78 11.94 19.26
C VAL A 265 15.96 11.06 20.50
N ILE A 266 15.43 9.84 20.45
CA ILE A 266 15.77 8.76 21.38
C ILE A 266 16.53 7.69 20.60
N ASN A 267 17.78 7.45 21.00
CA ASN A 267 18.67 6.46 20.38
C ASN A 267 19.49 5.75 21.48
N PHE A 268 19.38 4.44 21.58
CA PHE A 268 20.10 3.65 22.58
C PHE A 268 21.47 3.14 22.14
N ASP A 269 21.80 3.21 20.85
CA ASP A 269 23.12 2.82 20.34
C ASP A 269 24.15 3.93 20.48
N ASP A 270 23.75 5.17 20.15
CA ASP A 270 24.63 6.34 20.24
C ASP A 270 24.03 7.42 21.17
N PRO A 271 24.46 7.45 22.44
CA PRO A 271 24.06 8.46 23.41
C PRO A 271 24.36 9.91 22.99
N ARG A 272 25.31 10.13 22.06
CA ARG A 272 25.60 11.49 21.51
C ARG A 272 24.48 12.01 20.64
N LYS A 273 23.77 11.10 19.99
CA LYS A 273 22.64 11.37 19.12
C LYS A 273 21.30 11.11 19.82
N SER A 274 21.29 11.06 21.15
CA SER A 274 20.07 10.87 21.93
C SER A 274 19.91 11.96 22.96
N HIS A 275 18.68 12.46 23.07
CA HIS A 275 18.19 13.12 24.27
C HIS A 275 17.87 12.06 25.34
N ARG A 276 17.71 12.51 26.57
CA ARG A 276 17.28 11.69 27.71
C ARG A 276 15.82 12.00 28.02
N CYS A 277 15.03 10.96 28.25
CA CYS A 277 13.63 11.11 28.64
C CYS A 277 13.22 9.93 29.53
N ASN A 278 12.69 10.21 30.71
CA ASN A 278 12.13 9.22 31.59
C ASN A 278 10.69 8.91 31.15
N PRO A 279 10.41 7.70 30.65
CA PRO A 279 9.08 7.39 30.16
C PRO A 279 8.08 7.12 31.29
N ILE A 280 8.53 6.85 32.52
CA ILE A 280 7.68 6.72 33.70
C ILE A 280 7.84 7.91 34.64
N ASN A 281 7.98 9.12 34.07
CA ASN A 281 8.12 10.33 34.86
C ASN A 281 6.90 10.48 35.81
N PRO A 282 7.15 10.71 37.12
CA PRO A 282 6.14 10.73 38.15
C PRO A 282 5.05 11.78 37.91
N GLU A 283 5.33 12.88 37.21
CA GLU A 283 4.34 13.93 36.92
C GLU A 283 3.15 13.42 36.08
N PHE A 284 3.35 12.35 35.31
CA PHE A 284 2.32 11.78 34.45
C PHE A 284 1.66 10.52 35.04
N MET A 285 1.95 10.18 36.29
CA MET A 285 1.29 9.08 37.02
C MET A 285 0.42 9.67 38.12
N THR A 286 -0.88 9.51 37.94
CA THR A 286 -1.92 10.05 38.84
C THR A 286 -2.49 8.98 39.76
N ASP A 287 -2.55 7.74 39.27
CA ASP A 287 -3.11 6.60 39.98
C ASP A 287 -2.24 5.36 39.77
N ILE A 288 -2.32 4.38 40.67
CA ILE A 288 -1.55 3.13 40.59
C ILE A 288 -1.87 2.34 39.30
N SER A 289 -3.04 2.53 38.71
CA SER A 289 -3.38 2.00 37.39
C SER A 289 -2.42 2.47 36.29
N ASP A 290 -1.89 3.71 36.35
CA ASP A 290 -0.88 4.21 35.41
C ASP A 290 0.42 3.39 35.51
N ALA A 291 0.82 3.03 36.73
CA ALA A 291 1.98 2.18 37.00
C ALA A 291 1.75 0.74 36.52
N TYR A 292 0.55 0.21 36.74
CA TYR A 292 0.15 -1.10 36.22
C TYR A 292 0.21 -1.14 34.69
N GLU A 293 -0.33 -0.14 34.00
CA GLU A 293 -0.32 -0.10 32.54
C GLU A 293 1.10 0.04 31.95
N ALA A 294 1.97 0.79 32.62
CA ALA A 294 3.39 0.88 32.27
C ALA A 294 4.08 -0.49 32.43
N SER A 295 3.94 -1.14 33.59
CA SER A 295 4.48 -2.48 33.86
C SER A 295 3.99 -3.52 32.87
N TYR A 296 2.69 -3.52 32.58
CA TYR A 296 2.06 -4.43 31.64
C TYR A 296 2.64 -4.28 30.23
N THR A 297 2.82 -3.03 29.77
CA THR A 297 3.43 -2.74 28.46
C THR A 297 4.87 -3.24 28.38
N ILE A 298 5.67 -3.01 29.44
CA ILE A 298 7.07 -3.47 29.51
C ILE A 298 7.12 -5.00 29.42
N MET A 299 6.34 -5.68 30.26
CA MET A 299 6.36 -7.14 30.34
C MET A 299 5.89 -7.81 29.04
N LEU A 300 4.85 -7.29 28.40
CA LEU A 300 4.39 -7.83 27.11
C LEU A 300 5.40 -7.61 25.98
N ASN A 301 6.10 -6.47 25.94
CA ASN A 301 7.14 -6.25 24.94
C ASN A 301 8.37 -7.12 25.16
N LEU A 302 8.67 -7.50 26.41
CA LEU A 302 9.73 -8.46 26.75
C LEU A 302 9.34 -9.91 26.44
N ASN A 303 8.06 -10.25 26.62
CA ASN A 303 7.52 -11.59 26.42
C ASN A 303 6.27 -11.55 25.53
N LYS A 304 6.44 -11.43 24.21
CA LYS A 304 5.31 -11.33 23.25
C LYS A 304 4.30 -12.48 23.36
N THR A 305 4.73 -13.68 23.75
CA THR A 305 3.83 -14.84 23.98
C THR A 305 2.79 -14.61 25.07
N TRP A 306 2.98 -13.62 25.94
CA TRP A 306 2.01 -13.26 26.98
C TRP A 306 0.82 -12.49 26.43
N ILE A 307 0.89 -11.95 25.20
CA ILE A 307 -0.22 -11.26 24.54
C ILE A 307 -1.44 -12.18 24.37
N GLU A 308 -1.21 -13.48 24.17
CA GLU A 308 -2.29 -14.48 24.04
C GLU A 308 -2.72 -15.11 25.38
N LYS A 309 -1.97 -14.86 26.46
CA LYS A 309 -2.17 -15.46 27.80
C LYS A 309 -2.64 -14.43 28.84
N GLN A 310 -3.32 -13.38 28.39
CA GLN A 310 -3.83 -12.34 29.30
C GLN A 310 -4.81 -12.93 30.31
N GLY A 311 -4.70 -12.53 31.57
CA GLY A 311 -5.47 -13.09 32.67
C GLY A 311 -4.91 -14.39 33.27
N ASP A 312 -3.84 -14.94 32.70
CA ASP A 312 -3.08 -16.03 33.35
C ASP A 312 -2.32 -15.46 34.57
N PHE A 313 -2.42 -16.15 35.70
CA PHE A 313 -1.77 -15.75 36.94
C PHE A 313 -0.25 -15.59 36.80
N PHE A 314 0.39 -16.42 35.96
CA PHE A 314 1.83 -16.32 35.68
C PHE A 314 2.23 -15.07 34.88
N VAL A 315 1.28 -14.44 34.19
CA VAL A 315 1.46 -13.18 33.47
C VAL A 315 1.14 -12.00 34.38
N GLU A 316 0.07 -12.08 35.17
CA GLU A 316 -0.38 -10.98 36.03
C GLU A 316 0.56 -10.73 37.21
N SER A 317 1.05 -11.79 37.86
CA SER A 317 1.94 -11.67 39.03
C SER A 317 3.20 -10.80 38.78
N PRO A 318 4.03 -11.08 37.75
CA PRO A 318 5.20 -10.24 37.47
C PRO A 318 4.86 -8.78 37.14
N ILE A 319 3.69 -8.54 36.51
CA ILE A 319 3.22 -7.21 36.16
C ILE A 319 2.83 -6.43 37.42
N ILE A 320 2.06 -7.04 38.32
CA ILE A 320 1.64 -6.45 39.58
C ILE A 320 2.85 -6.08 40.45
N LEU A 321 3.84 -6.96 40.54
CA LEU A 321 5.06 -6.68 41.30
C LEU A 321 5.81 -5.47 40.74
N LEU A 322 6.01 -5.40 39.42
CA LEU A 322 6.67 -4.25 38.81
C LEU A 322 5.85 -2.96 38.99
N ALA A 323 4.51 -3.06 38.92
CA ALA A 323 3.62 -1.92 39.16
C ALA A 323 3.74 -1.38 40.58
N ALA A 324 3.78 -2.28 41.58
CA ALA A 324 3.99 -1.91 42.97
C ALA A 324 5.35 -1.21 43.18
N ILE A 325 6.41 -1.67 42.52
CA ILE A 325 7.75 -1.02 42.58
C ILE A 325 7.74 0.37 41.93
N ILE A 326 7.12 0.50 40.76
CA ILE A 326 7.02 1.80 40.07
C ILE A 326 6.21 2.80 40.92
N TRP A 327 5.08 2.36 41.47
CA TRP A 327 4.25 3.18 42.34
C TRP A 327 4.97 3.55 43.64
N TYR A 328 5.67 2.59 44.26
CA TYR A 328 6.53 2.85 45.41
C TYR A 328 7.56 3.95 45.10
N LEU A 329 8.26 3.85 43.97
CA LEU A 329 9.24 4.87 43.57
C LEU A 329 8.61 6.24 43.32
N LYS A 330 7.35 6.29 42.86
CA LYS A 330 6.57 7.52 42.67
C LYS A 330 6.27 8.20 44.01
N ILE A 331 5.84 7.47 45.03
CA ILE A 331 5.49 8.02 46.35
C ILE A 331 6.74 8.28 47.21
N TYR A 332 7.78 7.45 47.08
CA TYR A 332 9.02 7.58 47.83
C TYR A 332 9.74 8.89 47.52
N LYS A 333 9.92 9.73 48.55
CA LYS A 333 10.54 11.06 48.45
C LYS A 333 9.98 11.89 47.28
N ASN A 334 8.67 11.82 47.05
CA ASN A 334 7.99 12.54 45.97
C ASN A 334 8.54 12.25 44.56
N GLY A 335 8.99 11.02 44.31
CA GLY A 335 9.28 10.56 42.95
C GLY A 335 10.69 10.85 42.44
N ILE A 336 11.62 11.29 43.29
CA ILE A 336 12.99 11.65 42.85
C ILE A 336 13.75 10.47 42.20
N TYR A 337 13.43 9.23 42.57
CA TYR A 337 14.01 8.01 42.01
C TYR A 337 13.05 7.28 41.07
N CYS A 338 11.91 7.88 40.72
CA CYS A 338 10.90 7.27 39.89
C CYS A 338 11.33 7.24 38.42
N THR A 339 12.14 6.24 38.08
CA THR A 339 12.64 5.98 36.72
C THR A 339 12.67 4.48 36.47
N PHE A 340 12.59 4.08 35.20
CA PHE A 340 12.61 2.66 34.84
C PHE A 340 13.90 1.94 35.30
N PRO A 341 15.11 2.53 35.14
CA PRO A 341 16.34 1.94 35.68
C PRO A 341 16.32 1.68 37.19
N HIS A 342 15.81 2.61 37.99
CA HIS A 342 15.69 2.40 39.44
C HIS A 342 14.70 1.29 39.78
N ALA A 343 13.59 1.18 39.04
CA ALA A 343 12.62 0.09 39.22
C ALA A 343 13.26 -1.28 38.94
N VAL A 344 14.08 -1.37 37.89
CA VAL A 344 14.82 -2.60 37.55
C VAL A 344 15.85 -2.94 38.63
N GLU A 345 16.63 -1.97 39.11
CA GLU A 345 17.61 -2.23 40.17
C GLU A 345 16.97 -2.63 41.50
N LEU A 346 15.82 -2.03 41.87
CA LEU A 346 15.05 -2.44 43.06
C LEU A 346 14.48 -3.86 42.93
N LEU A 347 13.94 -4.22 41.76
CA LEU A 347 13.44 -5.59 41.52
C LEU A 347 14.56 -6.64 41.65
N ASN A 348 15.83 -6.24 41.44
CA ASN A 348 16.96 -7.13 41.56
C ASN A 348 17.48 -7.33 43.00
N LYS A 349 16.98 -6.57 43.98
CA LYS A 349 17.34 -6.70 45.40
C LYS A 349 16.75 -7.98 46.04
N PRO A 350 17.24 -8.39 47.22
CA PRO A 350 16.69 -9.55 47.93
C PRO A 350 15.18 -9.40 48.17
N TYR A 351 14.42 -10.47 47.94
CA TYR A 351 12.95 -10.45 48.05
C TYR A 351 12.49 -10.15 49.47
N SER A 352 13.20 -10.64 50.48
CA SER A 352 12.92 -10.33 51.88
C SER A 352 12.84 -8.82 52.12
N ASP A 353 13.84 -8.09 51.64
CA ASP A 353 13.98 -6.66 51.86
C ASP A 353 12.94 -5.92 51.02
N LEU A 354 12.81 -6.29 49.75
CA LEU A 354 11.85 -5.68 48.83
C LEU A 354 10.41 -5.81 49.34
N PHE A 355 9.96 -7.02 49.70
CA PHE A 355 8.59 -7.21 50.18
C PHE A 355 8.35 -6.51 51.52
N THR A 356 9.32 -6.51 52.43
CA THR A 356 9.26 -5.80 53.71
C THR A 356 9.05 -4.30 53.48
N ILE A 357 9.81 -3.71 52.55
CA ILE A 357 9.68 -2.29 52.20
C ILE A 357 8.31 -2.02 51.58
N LEU A 358 7.93 -2.76 50.54
CA LEU A 358 6.70 -2.49 49.80
C LEU A 358 5.44 -2.66 50.69
N THR A 359 5.40 -3.65 51.59
CA THR A 359 4.27 -3.85 52.53
C THR A 359 4.23 -2.85 53.68
N SER A 360 5.30 -2.08 53.91
CA SER A 360 5.26 -0.98 54.86
C SER A 360 4.36 0.18 54.39
N TYR A 361 4.05 0.25 53.08
CA TYR A 361 3.20 1.28 52.49
C TYR A 361 1.74 0.81 52.35
N PRO A 362 0.77 1.47 53.01
CA PRO A 362 -0.64 1.06 52.97
C PRO A 362 -1.24 1.01 51.56
N GLU A 363 -0.83 1.92 50.68
CA GLU A 363 -1.32 2.00 49.29
C GLU A 363 -1.02 0.74 48.46
N LEU A 364 0.00 -0.04 48.86
CA LEU A 364 0.45 -1.23 48.14
C LEU A 364 -0.09 -2.54 48.73
N GLU A 365 -0.73 -2.50 49.89
CA GLU A 365 -1.13 -3.68 50.65
C GLU A 365 -2.01 -4.63 49.83
N ASN A 366 -3.02 -4.10 49.14
CA ASN A 366 -3.94 -4.88 48.31
C ASN A 366 -3.26 -5.54 47.10
N TYR A 367 -2.23 -4.91 46.55
CA TYR A 367 -1.48 -5.44 45.40
C TYR A 367 -0.49 -6.52 45.81
N LEU A 368 0.01 -6.44 47.04
CA LEU A 368 1.03 -7.35 47.56
C LEU A 368 0.44 -8.54 48.32
N SER A 369 -0.84 -8.50 48.71
CA SER A 369 -1.48 -9.57 49.48
C SER A 369 -1.28 -10.97 48.91
N PRO A 370 -1.39 -11.23 47.58
CA PRO A 370 -1.18 -12.58 47.05
C PRO A 370 0.27 -13.05 47.20
N PHE A 371 1.24 -12.14 47.12
CA PHE A 371 2.66 -12.44 47.31
C PHE A 371 2.98 -12.70 48.78
N MET A 372 2.35 -11.93 49.68
CA MET A 372 2.52 -12.08 51.13
C MET A 372 1.90 -13.37 51.65
N ASP A 373 0.74 -13.76 51.14
CA ASP A 373 0.12 -15.04 51.47
C ASP A 373 1.01 -16.20 51.04
N ALA A 374 1.52 -16.18 49.80
CA ALA A 374 2.48 -17.17 49.32
C ALA A 374 3.77 -17.22 50.16
N TRP A 375 4.27 -16.05 50.59
CA TRP A 375 5.46 -15.95 51.44
C TRP A 375 5.23 -16.54 52.84
N LYS A 376 4.09 -16.23 53.47
CA LYS A 376 3.72 -16.71 54.81
C LYS A 376 3.34 -18.20 54.82
N SER A 377 2.75 -18.72 53.74
CA SER A 377 2.36 -20.12 53.59
C SER A 377 3.53 -21.06 53.24
N GLY A 378 4.77 -20.56 53.16
CA GLY A 378 5.94 -21.37 52.83
C GLY A 378 6.04 -21.76 51.35
N ALA A 379 5.23 -21.15 50.47
CA ALA A 379 5.23 -21.39 49.02
C ALA A 379 6.30 -20.55 48.29
N GLN A 380 7.47 -20.37 48.91
CA GLN A 380 8.53 -19.48 48.42
C GLN A 380 9.06 -19.92 47.05
N ASP A 381 9.20 -21.22 46.79
CA ASP A 381 9.70 -21.73 45.51
C ASP A 381 8.78 -21.37 44.32
N GLN A 382 7.46 -21.42 44.53
CA GLN A 382 6.48 -21.05 43.51
C GLN A 382 6.50 -19.55 43.24
N LEU A 383 6.61 -18.74 44.30
CA LEU A 383 6.76 -17.29 44.20
C LEU A 383 8.06 -16.91 43.46
N GLN A 384 9.17 -17.57 43.78
CA GLN A 384 10.45 -17.38 43.10
C GLN A 384 10.35 -17.69 41.61
N GLY A 385 9.69 -18.79 41.24
CA GLY A 385 9.45 -19.13 39.84
C GLY A 385 8.66 -18.05 39.08
N GLN A 386 7.66 -17.45 39.72
CA GLN A 386 6.86 -16.37 39.14
C GLN A 386 7.66 -15.07 39.00
N ILE A 387 8.41 -14.67 40.03
CA ILE A 387 9.21 -13.43 39.97
C ILE A 387 10.39 -13.60 39.00
N ALA A 388 10.97 -14.80 38.90
CA ALA A 388 12.02 -15.10 37.92
C ALA A 388 11.54 -14.83 36.48
N SER A 389 10.25 -15.05 36.19
CA SER A 389 9.65 -14.76 34.88
C SER A 389 9.65 -13.26 34.52
N ALA A 390 9.63 -12.36 35.50
CA ALA A 390 9.88 -10.92 35.34
C ALA A 390 11.37 -10.59 35.27
N LYS A 391 12.14 -11.12 36.23
CA LYS A 391 13.52 -10.72 36.50
C LYS A 391 14.46 -11.08 35.35
N ILE A 392 14.32 -12.27 34.77
CA ILE A 392 15.20 -12.76 33.70
C ILE A 392 15.10 -11.86 32.45
N PRO A 393 13.90 -11.58 31.89
CA PRO A 393 13.78 -10.65 30.77
C PRO A 393 14.25 -9.23 31.10
N LEU A 394 13.92 -8.70 32.29
CA LEU A 394 14.34 -7.35 32.69
C LEU A 394 15.86 -7.22 32.87
N THR A 395 16.56 -8.29 33.23
CA THR A 395 18.03 -8.29 33.34
C THR A 395 18.68 -8.00 31.98
N ARG A 396 18.04 -8.38 30.87
CA ARG A 396 18.52 -8.08 29.50
C ARG A 396 18.48 -6.59 29.16
N MET A 397 17.70 -5.80 29.90
CA MET A 397 17.56 -4.36 29.74
C MET A 397 18.59 -3.54 30.52
N ILE A 398 19.38 -4.21 31.39
CA ILE A 398 20.38 -3.54 32.22
C ILE A 398 21.60 -3.22 31.35
N SER A 399 21.67 -1.99 30.86
CA SER A 399 22.87 -1.47 30.20
C SER A 399 23.13 -0.01 30.59
N PRO A 400 24.40 0.43 30.63
CA PRO A 400 24.72 1.82 30.93
C PRO A 400 24.05 2.81 29.97
N GLN A 401 23.97 2.48 28.68
CA GLN A 401 23.38 3.34 27.65
C GLN A 401 21.86 3.49 27.82
N LEU A 402 21.13 2.39 28.04
CA LEU A 402 19.69 2.43 28.33
C LEU A 402 19.43 3.26 29.59
N TYR A 403 20.22 3.04 30.64
CA TYR A 403 20.07 3.73 31.91
C TYR A 403 20.31 5.23 31.74
N TRP A 404 21.31 5.63 30.95
CA TRP A 404 21.55 7.02 30.63
C TRP A 404 20.34 7.69 29.97
N VAL A 405 19.83 7.08 28.89
CA VAL A 405 18.73 7.65 28.10
C VAL A 405 17.41 7.70 28.89
N MET A 406 17.12 6.69 29.70
CA MET A 406 15.82 6.54 30.39
C MET A 406 15.73 7.22 31.77
N THR A 407 16.77 7.94 32.23
CA THR A 407 16.77 8.61 33.54
C THR A 407 16.72 10.13 33.49
N GLY A 408 17.02 10.76 32.35
CA GLY A 408 16.95 12.23 32.21
C GLY A 408 15.56 12.73 31.81
N ASN A 409 15.36 14.05 31.81
CA ASN A 409 14.11 14.71 31.48
C ASN A 409 14.36 15.90 30.54
N ASP A 410 15.08 15.68 29.44
CA ASP A 410 15.45 16.75 28.50
C ASP A 410 14.22 17.31 27.76
N PHE A 411 13.15 16.50 27.68
CA PHE A 411 11.86 16.88 27.10
C PHE A 411 10.72 16.00 27.64
N SER A 412 9.48 16.46 27.42
CA SER A 412 8.25 15.74 27.72
C SER A 412 7.65 15.06 26.49
N LEU A 413 6.96 13.94 26.69
CA LEU A 413 6.38 13.11 25.62
C LEU A 413 5.08 13.68 25.02
N ASP A 414 4.63 14.85 25.46
CA ASP A 414 3.45 15.59 24.96
C ASP A 414 3.76 16.32 23.64
N ILE A 415 4.15 15.57 22.61
CA ILE A 415 4.68 16.14 21.36
C ILE A 415 3.75 17.13 20.66
N ASN A 416 2.45 17.05 20.92
CA ASN A 416 1.42 17.86 20.29
C ASN A 416 0.92 19.01 21.17
N ASN A 417 1.65 19.36 22.23
CA ASN A 417 1.40 20.54 23.02
C ASN A 417 1.51 21.82 22.14
N PRO A 418 0.44 22.62 21.99
CA PRO A 418 0.46 23.81 21.14
C PRO A 418 1.48 24.87 21.56
N ASN A 419 1.86 24.90 22.84
CA ASN A 419 2.80 25.86 23.41
C ASN A 419 4.26 25.39 23.29
N GLU A 420 4.48 24.09 23.11
CA GLU A 420 5.80 23.52 22.91
C GLU A 420 5.72 22.29 21.99
N PRO A 421 5.46 22.50 20.68
CA PRO A 421 5.33 21.40 19.73
C PRO A 421 6.68 20.72 19.49
N LYS A 422 6.64 19.41 19.25
CA LYS A 422 7.85 18.58 19.16
C LYS A 422 7.76 17.64 17.97
N LEU A 423 8.90 17.39 17.33
CA LEU A 423 9.10 16.23 16.47
C LEU A 423 10.02 15.27 17.22
N LEU A 424 9.54 14.06 17.47
CA LEU A 424 10.26 13.02 18.18
C LEU A 424 10.54 11.88 17.22
N CYS A 425 11.83 11.66 16.94
CA CYS A 425 12.32 10.49 16.24
C CYS A 425 12.85 9.46 17.23
N VAL A 426 12.39 8.23 17.10
CA VAL A 426 12.80 7.11 17.95
C VAL A 426 13.49 6.09 17.07
N GLY A 427 14.79 5.94 17.27
CA GLY A 427 15.61 5.00 16.53
C GLY A 427 15.59 3.62 17.15
N ASN A 428 15.51 2.59 16.30
CA ASN A 428 15.80 1.22 16.67
C ASN A 428 16.99 0.69 15.85
N ASN A 429 17.53 -0.45 16.29
CA ASN A 429 18.57 -1.18 15.59
C ASN A 429 18.10 -2.63 15.37
N PRO A 430 18.03 -3.09 14.11
CA PRO A 430 17.67 -4.46 13.76
C PRO A 430 18.49 -5.52 14.52
N ASP A 431 19.77 -5.28 14.78
CA ASP A 431 20.67 -6.22 15.46
C ASP A 431 20.37 -6.37 16.95
N ARG A 432 19.72 -5.37 17.56
CA ARG A 432 19.43 -5.30 19.01
C ARG A 432 17.94 -5.16 19.32
N GLN A 433 17.10 -5.51 18.35
CA GLN A 433 15.67 -5.24 18.35
C GLN A 433 14.96 -5.73 19.61
N ASN A 434 15.23 -6.96 20.07
CA ASN A 434 14.53 -7.55 21.22
C ASN A 434 14.74 -6.79 22.53
N ILE A 435 15.90 -6.16 22.71
CA ILE A 435 16.21 -5.37 23.90
C ILE A 435 15.51 -4.01 23.77
N TYR A 436 15.74 -3.32 22.66
CA TYR A 436 15.22 -1.97 22.48
C TYR A 436 13.69 -1.94 22.33
N SER A 437 13.05 -2.96 21.77
CA SER A 437 11.58 -3.02 21.63
C SER A 437 10.86 -2.87 22.97
N ALA A 438 11.42 -3.40 24.07
CA ALA A 438 10.84 -3.26 25.40
C ALA A 438 10.92 -1.83 25.94
N ALA A 439 12.09 -1.20 25.86
CA ALA A 439 12.25 0.20 26.27
C ALA A 439 11.43 1.14 25.39
N LEU A 440 11.44 0.93 24.08
CA LEU A 440 10.67 1.72 23.12
C LEU A 440 9.16 1.54 23.27
N GLY A 441 8.70 0.33 23.57
CA GLY A 441 7.28 0.05 23.84
C GLY A 441 6.73 0.91 24.97
N LEU A 442 7.55 1.22 25.98
CA LEU A 442 7.18 2.10 27.08
C LEU A 442 6.96 3.54 26.61
N TYR A 443 7.89 4.12 25.84
CA TYR A 443 7.68 5.44 25.23
C TYR A 443 6.40 5.48 24.40
N ASN A 444 6.15 4.43 23.61
CA ASN A 444 5.00 4.36 22.72
C ASN A 444 3.69 4.40 23.48
N SER A 445 3.53 3.54 24.50
CA SER A 445 2.32 3.51 25.32
C SER A 445 2.00 4.85 25.97
N ARG A 446 3.04 5.59 26.38
CA ARG A 446 2.89 6.90 27.00
C ARG A 446 2.53 7.98 25.98
N ILE A 447 3.21 7.99 24.83
CA ILE A 447 2.94 8.94 23.75
C ILE A 447 1.49 8.82 23.29
N VAL A 448 0.99 7.60 23.07
CA VAL A 448 -0.42 7.35 22.67
C VAL A 448 -1.40 8.07 23.58
N LYS A 449 -1.24 7.94 24.89
CA LYS A 449 -2.13 8.58 25.87
C LYS A 449 -2.00 10.10 25.88
N LEU A 450 -0.77 10.60 25.73
CA LEU A 450 -0.51 12.04 25.80
C LEU A 450 -1.01 12.78 24.56
N ILE A 451 -0.83 12.20 23.37
CA ILE A 451 -1.27 12.84 22.12
C ILE A 451 -2.77 12.72 21.88
N ASN A 452 -3.41 11.69 22.44
CA ASN A 452 -4.82 11.40 22.20
C ASN A 452 -5.75 12.26 23.08
N LYS A 453 -5.62 13.58 22.99
CA LYS A 453 -6.39 14.58 23.76
C LYS A 453 -6.96 15.65 22.84
N LYS A 454 -8.15 16.17 23.19
CA LYS A 454 -8.80 17.26 22.47
C LYS A 454 -8.06 18.59 22.66
N GLY A 455 -8.17 19.48 21.68
CA GLY A 455 -7.62 20.85 21.75
C GLY A 455 -6.10 20.95 21.63
N GLN A 456 -5.41 19.84 21.33
CA GLN A 456 -3.98 19.82 21.06
C GLN A 456 -3.68 20.14 19.58
N LEU A 457 -2.39 20.33 19.26
CA LEU A 457 -1.94 20.46 17.88
C LEU A 457 -2.22 19.16 17.12
N LYS A 458 -2.49 19.27 15.82
CA LYS A 458 -2.55 18.09 14.94
C LYS A 458 -1.21 17.35 14.97
N SER A 459 -1.28 16.04 15.08
CA SER A 459 -0.11 15.20 15.31
C SER A 459 -0.12 13.98 14.42
N THR A 460 1.05 13.38 14.18
CA THR A 460 1.15 12.14 13.42
C THR A 460 2.02 11.10 14.13
N VAL A 461 1.60 9.84 14.01
CA VAL A 461 2.34 8.65 14.44
C VAL A 461 2.71 7.88 13.18
N ILE A 462 4.00 7.85 12.86
CA ILE A 462 4.55 7.17 11.68
C ILE A 462 5.44 6.03 12.16
N ILE A 463 5.14 4.81 11.73
CA ILE A 463 5.85 3.59 12.13
C ILE A 463 6.24 2.84 10.86
N ASP A 464 7.52 2.72 10.55
CA ASP A 464 7.98 2.07 9.30
C ASP A 464 7.73 0.54 9.28
N GLU A 465 7.90 -0.10 10.44
CA GLU A 465 7.78 -1.54 10.60
C GLU A 465 7.10 -1.91 11.93
N LEU A 466 5.77 -1.92 11.93
CA LEU A 466 4.94 -2.10 13.13
C LEU A 466 5.22 -3.41 13.90
N PRO A 467 5.35 -4.61 13.27
CA PRO A 467 5.60 -5.87 13.99
C PRO A 467 6.89 -5.90 14.81
N THR A 468 7.81 -4.96 14.57
CA THR A 468 9.06 -4.89 15.35
C THR A 468 8.87 -4.40 16.77
N ILE A 469 7.72 -3.80 17.09
CA ILE A 469 7.40 -3.22 18.40
C ILE A 469 5.94 -3.45 18.76
N TYR A 470 5.63 -3.81 20.01
CA TYR A 470 4.24 -3.96 20.43
C TYR A 470 3.68 -2.61 20.90
N PHE A 471 2.76 -2.08 20.10
CA PHE A 471 2.13 -0.78 20.30
C PHE A 471 0.75 -0.94 20.96
N ARG A 472 0.73 -0.95 22.30
CA ARG A 472 -0.51 -1.11 23.08
C ARG A 472 -1.45 0.09 22.90
N GLY A 473 -2.75 -0.19 22.74
CA GLY A 473 -3.78 0.84 22.57
C GLY A 473 -3.81 1.47 21.18
N LEU A 474 -3.17 0.82 20.19
CA LEU A 474 -3.21 1.26 18.79
C LEU A 474 -4.64 1.26 18.23
N ASP A 475 -5.42 0.24 18.58
CA ASP A 475 -6.85 0.11 18.27
C ASP A 475 -7.65 1.33 18.76
N ASN A 476 -7.47 1.70 20.03
CA ASN A 476 -8.13 2.86 20.64
C ASN A 476 -7.63 4.18 20.01
N LEU A 477 -6.33 4.28 19.75
CA LEU A 477 -5.75 5.44 19.06
C LEU A 477 -6.40 5.61 17.69
N ILE A 478 -6.51 4.56 16.88
CA ILE A 478 -7.13 4.62 15.55
C ILE A 478 -8.61 4.98 15.66
N ALA A 479 -9.33 4.43 16.63
CA ALA A 479 -10.76 4.70 16.83
C ALA A 479 -11.05 6.16 17.22
N THR A 480 -10.19 6.79 18.01
CA THR A 480 -10.39 8.14 18.55
C THR A 480 -9.59 9.23 17.84
N ALA A 481 -8.62 8.84 17.01
CA ALA A 481 -7.70 9.66 16.22
C ALA A 481 -8.39 10.83 15.50
N ARG A 482 -9.56 10.60 14.92
CA ARG A 482 -10.32 11.63 14.19
C ARG A 482 -10.71 12.81 15.09
N SER A 483 -11.18 12.53 16.30
CA SER A 483 -11.63 13.57 17.24
C SER A 483 -10.46 14.38 17.83
N ASN A 484 -9.29 13.74 17.92
CA ASN A 484 -8.07 14.31 18.52
C ASN A 484 -7.04 14.76 17.47
N LYS A 485 -7.39 14.71 16.18
CA LYS A 485 -6.53 15.10 15.05
C LYS A 485 -5.17 14.39 15.06
N VAL A 486 -5.17 13.08 15.28
CA VAL A 486 -3.97 12.23 15.25
C VAL A 486 -3.95 11.41 13.95
N ALA A 487 -3.01 11.69 13.06
CA ALA A 487 -2.84 10.96 11.81
C ALA A 487 -1.92 9.74 12.04
N VAL A 488 -2.35 8.55 11.67
CA VAL A 488 -1.57 7.32 11.91
C VAL A 488 -1.14 6.72 10.57
N CYS A 489 0.16 6.41 10.40
CA CYS A 489 0.72 5.74 9.24
C CYS A 489 1.55 4.53 9.69
N LEU A 490 1.11 3.33 9.32
CA LEU A 490 1.64 2.06 9.78
C LEU A 490 2.19 1.27 8.60
N GLY A 491 3.50 1.09 8.55
CA GLY A 491 4.18 0.23 7.60
C GLY A 491 4.42 -1.17 8.17
N PHE A 492 4.22 -2.20 7.36
CA PHE A 492 4.64 -3.59 7.64
C PHE A 492 4.57 -4.43 6.36
N GLN A 493 5.10 -5.65 6.38
CA GLN A 493 5.26 -6.42 5.14
C GLN A 493 3.99 -7.14 4.74
N ASP A 494 3.34 -7.79 5.70
CA ASP A 494 2.25 -8.73 5.44
C ASP A 494 1.30 -8.87 6.66
N PHE A 495 0.01 -9.17 6.44
CA PHE A 495 -0.94 -9.35 7.54
C PHE A 495 -0.59 -10.57 8.42
N SER A 496 0.02 -11.61 7.88
CA SER A 496 0.48 -12.76 8.68
C SER A 496 1.58 -12.36 9.68
N GLN A 497 2.44 -11.40 9.32
CA GLN A 497 3.44 -10.86 10.24
C GLN A 497 2.78 -10.11 11.40
N LEU A 498 1.74 -9.32 11.10
CA LEU A 498 0.96 -8.64 12.13
C LEU A 498 0.25 -9.64 13.04
N ASN A 499 -0.40 -10.68 12.48
CA ASN A 499 -1.08 -11.72 13.26
C ASN A 499 -0.12 -12.42 14.24
N ARG A 500 1.10 -12.74 13.82
CA ARG A 500 2.09 -13.41 14.66
C ARG A 500 2.52 -12.54 15.85
N ASP A 501 2.68 -11.24 15.64
CA ASP A 501 3.26 -10.33 16.64
C ASP A 501 2.22 -9.64 17.53
N TYR A 502 0.98 -9.48 17.06
CA TYR A 502 -0.13 -8.84 17.79
C TYR A 502 -1.24 -9.81 18.21
N GLY A 503 -1.24 -11.04 17.69
CA GLY A 503 -2.36 -11.97 17.84
C GLY A 503 -3.48 -11.69 16.82
N GLU A 504 -4.28 -12.72 16.55
CA GLU A 504 -5.31 -12.69 15.51
C GLU A 504 -6.41 -11.64 15.78
N LYS A 505 -6.85 -11.51 17.05
CA LYS A 505 -7.92 -10.59 17.44
C LYS A 505 -7.54 -9.14 17.18
N GLU A 506 -6.41 -8.70 17.73
CA GLU A 506 -5.90 -7.32 17.60
C GLU A 506 -5.58 -6.98 16.15
N SER A 507 -4.94 -7.90 15.43
CA SER A 507 -4.61 -7.71 14.02
C SER A 507 -5.86 -7.49 13.16
N LYS A 508 -6.94 -8.28 13.37
CA LYS A 508 -8.22 -8.07 12.67
C LYS A 508 -8.84 -6.70 12.97
N VAL A 509 -8.75 -6.22 14.20
CA VAL A 509 -9.25 -4.87 14.57
C VAL A 509 -8.48 -3.80 13.80
N VAL A 510 -7.15 -3.88 13.74
CA VAL A 510 -6.31 -2.94 12.98
C VAL A 510 -6.66 -2.97 11.49
N GLN A 511 -6.79 -4.16 10.90
CA GLN A 511 -7.10 -4.33 9.47
C GLN A 511 -8.47 -3.75 9.07
N ASN A 512 -9.47 -3.90 9.94
CA ASN A 512 -10.85 -3.49 9.68
C ASN A 512 -11.13 -2.02 10.00
N THR A 513 -10.40 -1.43 10.96
CA THR A 513 -10.64 -0.04 11.39
C THR A 513 -9.95 0.98 10.48
N VAL A 514 -8.84 0.58 9.84
CA VAL A 514 -8.06 1.48 8.98
C VAL A 514 -8.81 1.78 7.68
N GLY A 515 -8.98 3.07 7.41
CA GLY A 515 -9.72 3.58 6.25
C GLY A 515 -8.89 3.79 4.98
N ASN A 516 -7.56 3.94 5.09
CA ASN A 516 -6.67 4.10 3.93
C ASN A 516 -5.69 2.94 3.87
N ILE A 517 -5.59 2.28 2.72
CA ILE A 517 -4.69 1.14 2.52
C ILE A 517 -3.88 1.32 1.25
N PHE A 518 -2.58 1.11 1.38
CA PHE A 518 -1.61 1.05 0.29
C PHE A 518 -0.95 -0.32 0.35
N SER A 519 -0.84 -0.98 -0.78
CA SER A 519 -0.14 -2.26 -0.88
C SER A 519 0.76 -2.23 -2.09
N GLY A 520 2.06 -2.34 -1.84
CA GLY A 520 3.01 -2.80 -2.85
C GLY A 520 2.85 -4.31 -3.06
N GLN A 521 3.94 -4.95 -3.50
CA GLN A 521 3.96 -6.39 -3.68
C GLN A 521 3.74 -7.14 -2.36
N VAL A 522 2.71 -8.00 -2.31
CA VAL A 522 2.41 -8.91 -1.19
C VAL A 522 1.87 -10.23 -1.74
N VAL A 523 2.04 -11.33 -0.99
CA VAL A 523 1.73 -12.68 -1.46
C VAL A 523 0.72 -13.39 -0.55
N GLY A 524 0.29 -14.59 -0.94
CA GLY A 524 -0.48 -15.47 -0.08
C GLY A 524 -1.87 -14.94 0.29
N GLU A 525 -2.22 -15.02 1.57
CA GLU A 525 -3.53 -14.66 2.10
C GLU A 525 -3.79 -13.15 2.02
N THR A 526 -2.78 -12.32 2.33
CA THR A 526 -2.88 -10.86 2.25
C THR A 526 -3.32 -10.39 0.87
N ALA A 527 -2.73 -10.92 -0.19
CA ALA A 527 -3.11 -10.57 -1.56
C ALA A 527 -4.57 -10.95 -1.89
N ARG A 528 -5.07 -12.07 -1.35
CA ARG A 528 -6.47 -12.49 -1.52
C ARG A 528 -7.42 -11.57 -0.78
N THR A 529 -7.13 -11.28 0.50
CA THR A 529 -7.93 -10.36 1.32
C THR A 529 -8.01 -8.97 0.69
N LEU A 530 -6.89 -8.46 0.14
CA LEU A 530 -6.88 -7.17 -0.58
C LEU A 530 -7.72 -7.21 -1.85
N SER A 531 -7.56 -8.27 -2.67
CA SER A 531 -8.33 -8.47 -3.90
C SER A 531 -9.84 -8.51 -3.63
N GLU A 532 -10.27 -9.19 -2.56
CA GLU A 532 -11.65 -9.21 -2.10
C GLU A 532 -12.12 -7.83 -1.61
N ARG A 533 -11.26 -7.10 -0.88
CA ARG A 533 -11.54 -5.75 -0.38
C ARG A 533 -11.74 -4.73 -1.50
N PHE A 534 -11.04 -4.87 -2.63
CA PHE A 534 -11.21 -4.00 -3.79
C PHE A 534 -12.47 -4.32 -4.61
N GLY A 535 -13.09 -5.49 -4.39
CA GLY A 535 -14.33 -5.89 -5.02
C GLY A 535 -14.17 -6.40 -6.44
N LYS A 536 -15.31 -6.51 -7.14
CA LYS A 536 -15.42 -7.13 -8.47
C LYS A 536 -16.01 -6.16 -9.48
N VAL A 537 -15.58 -6.28 -10.73
CA VAL A 537 -16.07 -5.51 -11.86
C VAL A 537 -16.59 -6.44 -12.96
N LEU A 538 -17.53 -5.96 -13.75
CA LEU A 538 -18.07 -6.69 -14.89
C LEU A 538 -17.03 -6.75 -16.00
N GLN A 539 -16.47 -7.92 -16.27
CA GLN A 539 -15.50 -8.16 -17.32
C GLN A 539 -16.14 -8.89 -18.51
N LYS A 540 -15.74 -8.51 -19.72
CA LYS A 540 -16.17 -9.17 -20.96
C LYS A 540 -15.23 -10.33 -21.26
N ARG A 541 -15.75 -11.57 -21.21
CA ARG A 541 -15.06 -12.75 -21.70
C ARG A 541 -15.52 -13.07 -23.10
N GLN A 542 -14.58 -13.14 -24.02
CA GLN A 542 -14.85 -13.59 -25.38
C GLN A 542 -14.31 -15.02 -25.50
N SER A 543 -15.18 -15.98 -25.80
CA SER A 543 -14.81 -17.36 -26.08
C SER A 543 -14.89 -17.60 -27.57
N VAL A 544 -13.84 -18.18 -28.13
CA VAL A 544 -13.80 -18.56 -29.55
C VAL A 544 -13.80 -20.06 -29.68
N SER A 545 -14.90 -20.60 -30.18
CA SER A 545 -14.99 -22.01 -30.55
C SER A 545 -14.61 -22.15 -32.02
N ILE A 546 -13.49 -22.82 -32.27
CA ILE A 546 -12.97 -23.07 -33.63
C ILE A 546 -13.32 -24.50 -34.03
N ASN A 547 -14.30 -24.67 -34.90
CA ASN A 547 -14.58 -25.93 -35.59
C ASN A 547 -13.91 -25.94 -36.98
N ARG A 548 -13.80 -27.12 -37.60
CA ARG A 548 -13.20 -27.28 -38.95
C ARG A 548 -13.87 -26.41 -40.03
N GLN A 549 -15.13 -26.02 -39.83
CA GLN A 549 -15.96 -25.30 -40.81
C GLN A 549 -16.35 -23.87 -40.38
N ASP A 550 -16.39 -23.58 -39.08
CA ASP A 550 -16.83 -22.27 -38.57
C ASP A 550 -16.04 -21.84 -37.32
N VAL A 551 -15.90 -20.52 -37.15
CA VAL A 551 -15.40 -19.89 -35.94
C VAL A 551 -16.57 -19.14 -35.32
N SER A 552 -17.08 -19.61 -34.19
CA SER A 552 -18.08 -18.89 -33.41
C SER A 552 -17.41 -18.14 -32.27
N THR A 553 -17.76 -16.86 -32.12
CA THR A 553 -17.30 -16.00 -31.04
C THR A 553 -18.50 -15.74 -30.13
N SER A 554 -18.47 -16.23 -28.90
CA SER A 554 -19.45 -15.87 -27.88
C SER A 554 -18.85 -14.81 -26.96
N ILE A 555 -19.63 -13.76 -26.68
CA ILE A 555 -19.25 -12.71 -25.73
C ILE A 555 -20.16 -12.88 -24.53
N ASN A 556 -19.58 -13.17 -23.38
CA ASN A 556 -20.29 -13.23 -22.11
C ASN A 556 -19.69 -12.20 -21.14
N THR A 557 -20.49 -11.72 -20.20
CA THR A 557 -20.06 -10.81 -19.15
C THR A 557 -20.12 -11.52 -17.81
N GLN A 558 -19.04 -11.49 -17.04
CA GLN A 558 -18.96 -12.09 -15.71
C GLN A 558 -18.36 -11.09 -14.72
N LEU A 559 -18.83 -11.13 -13.47
CA LEU A 559 -18.17 -10.41 -12.38
C LEU A 559 -16.86 -11.11 -12.02
N ASP A 560 -15.75 -10.41 -12.21
CA ASP A 560 -14.41 -10.87 -11.86
C ASP A 560 -13.70 -9.83 -10.98
N SER A 561 -12.61 -10.22 -10.33
CA SER A 561 -11.91 -9.34 -9.38
C SER A 561 -11.38 -8.08 -10.09
N LEU A 562 -11.58 -6.90 -9.49
CA LEU A 562 -11.08 -5.64 -10.06
C LEU A 562 -9.54 -5.66 -10.16
N ILE A 563 -8.88 -6.15 -9.11
CA ILE A 563 -7.43 -6.35 -9.05
C ILE A 563 -7.18 -7.77 -8.54
N PRO A 564 -6.81 -8.73 -9.41
CA PRO A 564 -6.57 -10.12 -9.00
C PRO A 564 -5.40 -10.26 -8.03
N ALA A 565 -5.50 -11.20 -7.08
CA ALA A 565 -4.42 -11.48 -6.11
C ALA A 565 -3.07 -11.80 -6.78
N SER A 566 -3.07 -12.48 -7.93
CA SER A 566 -1.86 -12.77 -8.71
C SER A 566 -1.19 -11.50 -9.24
N LYS A 567 -1.95 -10.44 -9.51
CA LYS A 567 -1.42 -9.16 -9.97
C LYS A 567 -0.77 -8.39 -8.82
N ILE A 568 -1.42 -8.40 -7.65
CA ILE A 568 -0.88 -7.84 -6.41
C ILE A 568 0.45 -8.51 -6.05
N ALA A 569 0.54 -9.83 -6.21
CA ALA A 569 1.75 -10.61 -5.95
C ALA A 569 2.91 -10.35 -6.94
N ASN A 570 2.64 -9.76 -8.10
CA ASN A 570 3.63 -9.47 -9.15
C ASN A 570 3.79 -7.97 -9.42
N LEU A 571 3.37 -7.10 -8.49
CA LEU A 571 3.58 -5.67 -8.63
C LEU A 571 5.08 -5.34 -8.70
N SER A 572 5.41 -4.42 -9.62
CA SER A 572 6.75 -3.86 -9.69
C SER A 572 7.00 -2.87 -8.55
N GLN A 573 8.27 -2.65 -8.22
CA GLN A 573 8.67 -1.64 -7.23
C GLN A 573 8.08 -0.27 -7.59
N GLY A 574 7.52 0.44 -6.61
CA GLY A 574 6.89 1.74 -6.82
C GLY A 574 5.45 1.67 -7.36
N THR A 575 4.96 0.49 -7.76
CA THR A 575 3.56 0.26 -8.12
C THR A 575 2.77 -0.18 -6.91
N PHE A 576 1.67 0.53 -6.63
CA PHE A 576 0.81 0.27 -5.49
C PHE A 576 -0.64 0.05 -5.93
N VAL A 577 -1.31 -0.83 -5.20
CA VAL A 577 -2.76 -0.98 -5.22
C VAL A 577 -3.30 -0.56 -3.87
N GLY A 578 -4.53 -0.08 -3.82
CA GLY A 578 -5.08 0.34 -2.54
C GLY A 578 -6.42 1.02 -2.63
N ALA A 579 -6.87 1.52 -1.49
CA ALA A 579 -8.12 2.26 -1.36
C ALA A 579 -7.96 3.39 -0.35
N VAL A 580 -8.50 4.56 -0.68
CA VAL A 580 -8.55 5.72 0.22
C VAL A 580 -9.98 6.02 0.68
N SER A 581 -10.06 6.64 1.85
CA SER A 581 -11.31 7.10 2.46
C SER A 581 -11.53 8.59 2.25
N ASP A 582 -12.78 8.98 2.05
CA ASP A 582 -13.21 10.37 1.89
C ASP A 582 -13.87 10.96 3.15
N ASN A 583 -14.13 12.27 3.08
CA ASN A 583 -14.87 13.03 4.09
C ASN A 583 -16.16 13.60 3.52
N PHE A 584 -17.04 14.05 4.42
CA PHE A 584 -18.15 14.90 4.02
C PHE A 584 -17.61 16.20 3.38
N GLY A 585 -18.11 16.55 2.19
CA GLY A 585 -17.64 17.70 1.41
C GLY A 585 -16.41 17.44 0.54
N GLU A 586 -15.68 16.34 0.74
CA GLU A 586 -14.46 15.98 0.00
C GLU A 586 -14.61 14.57 -0.61
N LYS A 587 -15.71 14.35 -1.32
CA LYS A 587 -16.04 13.04 -1.89
C LYS A 587 -15.04 12.67 -2.99
N ILE A 588 -14.49 11.47 -2.89
CA ILE A 588 -13.59 10.89 -3.90
C ILE A 588 -14.41 9.90 -4.73
N ASP A 589 -14.47 10.13 -6.05
CA ASP A 589 -15.26 9.28 -6.94
C ASP A 589 -14.57 7.94 -7.18
N GLN A 590 -13.25 7.96 -7.39
CA GLN A 590 -12.42 6.77 -7.61
C GLN A 590 -11.52 6.53 -6.39
N LYS A 591 -12.03 5.77 -5.41
CA LYS A 591 -11.34 5.49 -4.15
C LYS A 591 -10.26 4.42 -4.27
N ILE A 592 -10.47 3.46 -5.17
CA ILE A 592 -9.53 2.37 -5.42
C ILE A 592 -8.50 2.85 -6.44
N PHE A 593 -7.26 2.43 -6.28
CA PHE A 593 -6.18 2.76 -7.21
C PHE A 593 -5.31 1.54 -7.51
N HIS A 594 -4.68 1.57 -8.68
CA HIS A 594 -3.65 0.64 -9.13
C HIS A 594 -2.69 1.43 -10.01
N ALA A 595 -1.66 2.00 -9.40
CA ALA A 595 -0.82 3.00 -10.06
C ALA A 595 0.62 2.97 -9.56
N GLU A 596 1.53 3.43 -10.42
CA GLU A 596 2.88 3.77 -10.02
C GLU A 596 2.86 5.11 -9.29
N ILE A 597 3.37 5.16 -8.06
CA ILE A 597 3.53 6.40 -7.32
C ILE A 597 4.80 7.08 -7.84
N THR A 598 4.63 8.19 -8.54
CA THR A 598 5.76 8.92 -9.13
C THR A 598 6.48 9.72 -8.06
N VAL A 599 7.75 9.41 -7.83
CA VAL A 599 8.62 10.23 -6.99
C VAL A 599 9.64 10.91 -7.90
N ASP A 600 9.75 12.23 -7.81
CA ASP A 600 10.75 12.99 -8.56
C ASP A 600 12.15 12.70 -8.01
N HIS A 601 12.78 11.65 -8.55
CA HIS A 601 14.11 11.20 -8.14
C HIS A 601 15.16 12.31 -8.28
N ALA A 602 15.09 13.14 -9.32
CA ALA A 602 16.06 14.22 -9.51
C ALA A 602 15.94 15.27 -8.41
N LYS A 603 14.71 15.65 -8.06
CA LYS A 603 14.44 16.59 -6.97
C LYS A 603 14.83 16.00 -5.61
N VAL A 604 14.43 14.76 -5.31
CA VAL A 604 14.76 14.10 -4.04
C VAL A 604 16.28 13.95 -3.88
N SER A 605 16.98 13.48 -4.91
CA SER A 605 18.44 13.37 -4.86
C SER A 605 19.15 14.71 -4.78
N ALA A 606 18.61 15.77 -5.39
CA ALA A 606 19.15 17.12 -5.22
C ALA A 606 18.94 17.64 -3.78
N GLU A 607 17.80 17.32 -3.17
CA GLU A 607 17.48 17.65 -1.79
C GLU A 607 18.40 16.90 -0.81
N GLU A 608 18.55 15.58 -0.99
CA GLU A 608 19.38 14.69 -0.17
C GLU A 608 20.86 15.10 -0.17
N LYS A 609 21.36 15.63 -1.30
CA LYS A 609 22.75 16.15 -1.38
C LYS A 609 23.00 17.36 -0.48
N VAL A 610 21.96 18.10 -0.11
CA VAL A 610 22.05 19.32 0.73
C VAL A 610 21.63 19.03 2.18
N TYR A 611 21.29 17.77 2.49
CA TYR A 611 20.89 17.40 3.84
C TYR A 611 22.00 17.65 4.85
N LYS A 612 21.57 18.29 5.95
CA LYS A 612 22.38 18.45 7.14
C LYS A 612 22.21 17.19 7.98
N PRO A 613 23.30 16.63 8.53
CA PRO A 613 23.19 15.54 9.49
C PRO A 613 22.46 16.04 10.74
N ILE A 614 21.81 15.11 11.46
CA ILE A 614 21.26 15.41 12.77
C ILE A 614 22.42 15.85 13.68
N PRO A 615 22.31 16.98 14.39
CA PRO A 615 23.40 17.50 15.22
C PRO A 615 23.71 16.55 16.38
N VAL A 616 24.95 16.62 16.86
CA VAL A 616 25.33 16.00 18.13
C VAL A 616 24.56 16.71 19.25
N ILE A 617 23.78 15.94 20.01
CA ILE A 617 22.92 16.43 21.09
C ILE A 617 23.72 16.56 22.37
N ASN A 618 24.55 15.56 22.67
CA ASN A 618 25.40 15.51 23.84
C ASN A 618 26.87 15.42 23.41
N GLU A 619 27.65 16.48 23.65
CA GLU A 619 29.07 16.51 23.27
C GLU A 619 29.95 15.63 24.18
N PHE A 620 29.51 15.37 25.42
CA PHE A 620 30.26 14.64 26.44
C PHE A 620 31.69 15.14 26.62
N ARG A 621 31.88 16.45 26.63
CA ARG A 621 33.18 17.09 26.88
C ARG A 621 33.28 17.58 28.31
N ASP A 622 34.45 17.43 28.92
CA ASP A 622 34.78 18.13 30.15
C ASP A 622 35.22 19.57 29.87
N ASN A 623 35.58 20.31 30.93
CA ASN A 623 36.06 21.69 30.84
C ASN A 623 37.36 21.83 30.03
N ASP A 624 38.12 20.75 29.88
CA ASP A 624 39.37 20.69 29.11
C ASP A 624 39.13 20.23 27.66
N GLY A 625 37.87 20.01 27.27
CA GLY A 625 37.47 19.57 25.93
C GLY A 625 37.69 18.08 25.66
N LYS A 626 38.02 17.28 26.67
CA LYS A 626 38.25 15.83 26.55
C LYS A 626 36.93 15.07 26.57
N ASP A 627 36.87 14.04 25.75
CA ASP A 627 35.75 13.12 25.66
C ASP A 627 35.64 12.25 26.93
N ILE A 628 34.56 12.46 27.69
CA ILE A 628 34.24 11.77 28.94
C ILE A 628 32.94 10.97 28.84
N MET A 629 32.49 10.63 27.62
CA MET A 629 31.20 9.96 27.40
C MET A 629 31.06 8.67 28.22
N MET A 630 32.05 7.77 28.08
CA MET A 630 32.01 6.49 28.80
C MET A 630 32.03 6.69 30.31
N GLN A 631 32.77 7.69 30.81
CA GLN A 631 32.87 7.97 32.24
C GLN A 631 31.54 8.50 32.80
N GLN A 632 30.89 9.44 32.11
CA GLN A 632 29.60 9.97 32.54
C GLN A 632 28.50 8.91 32.51
N ILE A 633 28.42 8.12 31.43
CA ILE A 633 27.45 7.04 31.30
C ILE A 633 27.67 5.99 32.39
N LYS A 634 28.93 5.61 32.64
CA LYS A 634 29.29 4.64 33.69
C LYS A 634 28.97 5.19 35.08
N ARG A 635 29.26 6.47 35.35
CA ARG A 635 28.92 7.13 36.61
C ARG A 635 27.42 7.14 36.85
N ASN A 636 26.61 7.46 35.84
CA ASN A 636 25.15 7.41 35.94
C ASN A 636 24.67 5.99 36.24
N TYR A 637 25.22 4.99 35.56
CA TYR A 637 24.90 3.58 35.80
C TYR A 637 25.23 3.13 37.23
N ASP A 638 26.43 3.46 37.71
CA ASP A 638 26.86 3.10 39.08
C ASP A 638 26.08 3.87 40.15
N GLN A 639 25.71 5.13 39.86
CA GLN A 639 24.86 5.93 40.73
C GLN A 639 23.48 5.29 40.91
N ILE A 640 22.80 4.88 39.84
CA ILE A 640 21.47 4.24 39.93
C ILE A 640 21.51 2.97 40.79
N LYS A 641 22.61 2.19 40.70
CA LYS A 641 22.81 1.02 41.56
C LYS A 641 23.02 1.37 43.03
N ALA A 642 23.81 2.40 43.28
CA ALA A 642 24.04 2.92 44.62
C ALA A 642 22.73 3.45 45.22
N ASP A 643 21.94 4.20 44.44
CA ASP A 643 20.65 4.75 44.84
C ASP A 643 19.68 3.63 45.25
N ALA A 644 19.58 2.56 44.45
CA ALA A 644 18.76 1.41 44.81
C ALA A 644 19.21 0.74 46.13
N GLN A 645 20.51 0.71 46.43
CA GLN A 645 20.99 0.20 47.72
C GLN A 645 20.69 1.15 48.88
N VAL A 646 20.84 2.46 48.66
CA VAL A 646 20.54 3.49 49.66
C VAL A 646 19.05 3.49 50.00
N ILE A 647 18.17 3.32 49.01
CA ILE A 647 16.72 3.19 49.21
C ILE A 647 16.43 2.03 50.17
N VAL A 648 16.99 0.84 49.90
CA VAL A 648 16.79 -0.35 50.75
C VAL A 648 17.29 -0.10 52.17
N ASN A 649 18.52 0.38 52.33
CA ASN A 649 19.11 0.60 53.65
C ASN A 649 18.28 1.61 54.47
N THR A 650 17.92 2.74 53.85
CA THR A 650 17.17 3.82 54.52
C THR A 650 15.78 3.34 54.96
N GLU A 651 15.07 2.59 54.12
CA GLU A 651 13.74 2.10 54.47
C GLU A 651 13.79 0.99 55.51
N MET A 652 14.80 0.11 55.47
CA MET A 652 14.98 -0.90 56.49
C MET A 652 15.31 -0.27 57.85
N GLU A 653 16.10 0.80 57.89
CA GLU A 653 16.32 1.60 59.09
C GLU A 653 15.03 2.26 59.58
N ARG A 654 14.24 2.89 58.69
CA ARG A 654 12.94 3.48 59.02
C ARG A 654 12.00 2.45 59.65
N ILE A 655 11.86 1.28 59.02
CA ILE A 655 10.98 0.21 59.50
C ILE A 655 11.43 -0.31 60.86
N LYS A 656 12.74 -0.53 61.06
CA LYS A 656 13.29 -0.96 62.36
C LYS A 656 13.11 0.09 63.47
N SER A 657 13.11 1.37 63.11
CA SER A 657 12.94 2.48 64.05
C SER A 657 11.49 2.74 64.46
N ASP A 658 10.52 2.11 63.80
CA ASP A 658 9.08 2.26 64.05
C ASP A 658 8.50 0.97 64.66
N PRO A 659 8.24 0.95 65.99
CA PRO A 659 7.73 -0.23 66.68
C PRO A 659 6.37 -0.72 66.15
N GLU A 660 5.51 0.18 65.65
CA GLU A 660 4.18 -0.17 65.15
C GLU A 660 4.29 -0.89 63.79
N LEU A 661 5.18 -0.41 62.91
CA LEU A 661 5.53 -1.08 61.66
C LEU A 661 6.20 -2.42 61.89
N CYS A 662 7.15 -2.52 62.82
CA CYS A 662 7.79 -3.79 63.19
C CYS A 662 6.77 -4.84 63.64
N LYS A 663 5.81 -4.44 64.46
CA LYS A 663 4.72 -5.31 64.92
C LYS A 663 3.80 -5.71 63.78
N ARG A 664 3.38 -4.77 62.93
CA ARG A 664 2.50 -5.02 61.77
C ARG A 664 3.13 -6.00 60.78
N LEU A 665 4.44 -5.92 60.58
CA LEU A 665 5.19 -6.73 59.63
C LEU A 665 5.72 -8.04 60.24
N GLY A 666 5.53 -8.30 61.54
CA GLY A 666 5.95 -9.53 62.21
C GLY A 666 7.48 -9.65 62.36
N LEU A 667 8.19 -8.52 62.50
CA LEU A 667 9.66 -8.47 62.59
C LEU A 667 10.20 -8.58 64.03
N GLU A 668 9.33 -8.78 65.02
CA GLU A 668 9.66 -8.75 66.46
C GLU A 668 10.73 -9.80 66.87
N ASN A 669 10.78 -10.96 66.21
CA ASN A 669 11.70 -12.05 66.57
C ASN A 669 13.16 -11.83 66.13
N ASN A 670 13.42 -10.93 65.17
CA ASN A 670 14.78 -10.68 64.67
C ASN A 670 15.56 -9.60 65.46
N LEU A 671 14.88 -8.87 66.35
CA LEU A 671 15.51 -7.83 67.19
C LEU A 671 16.07 -8.39 68.50
N GLN A 672 15.63 -9.57 68.95
CA GLN A 672 16.15 -10.22 70.15
C GLN A 672 17.48 -10.97 69.92
N GLU A 673 17.70 -11.59 68.76
CA GLU A 673 18.94 -12.37 68.51
C GLU A 673 20.23 -11.52 68.40
N HIS A 674 20.13 -10.20 68.24
CA HIS A 674 21.30 -9.31 68.22
C HIS A 674 21.65 -8.68 69.56
N ASN A 675 20.72 -8.65 70.52
CA ASN A 675 21.00 -8.15 71.87
C ASN A 675 21.56 -9.22 72.81
N ASP A 676 21.48 -10.50 72.43
CA ASP A 676 22.07 -11.62 73.19
C ASP A 676 23.52 -11.95 72.75
N LYS A 677 24.14 -11.13 71.89
CA LYS A 677 25.55 -11.25 71.46
C LYS A 677 26.37 -9.96 71.63
N ILE A 678 26.03 -9.16 72.64
CA ILE A 678 26.93 -8.17 73.26
C ILE A 678 27.12 -8.61 74.71
#